data_AF-A0A7H9ALY3-F1
#
_entry.id   AF-A0A7H9ALY3-F1
#
_cell.length_a   1.000
_cell.length_b   1.000
_cell.length_c   1.000
_cell.angle_alpha   90.00
_cell.angle_beta   90.00
_cell.angle_gamma   90.00
#
_symmetry.space_group_name_H-M   'P 1'
#
loop_
_entity.id
_entity.type
_entity.pdbx_description
1 polymer ?
#
loop_
_entity_poly.entity_id
_entity_poly.type
_entity_poly.pdbx_seq_one_letter_code
_entity_poly.pdbx_strand_id
1 'polypeptide(L)'
;MKNLKRSKIDYLVILLLVILLVMMNSCKKDDAIEEPTVPNTQAVLPPDYVVLKELHDANSGNSLGWDLDDTTMKSWSGVTLAGERVTQLDISGKSLTSLPPKIGELSELTSFIADDNNIVTIPSAIRQWTKLSYFSTSENAITNIPKEIGELSNLVELHVRGNQLSELPLELETLDKVVIFDASYNALTMVPQQIRKMIGLEKLYFSYNKLNSISYTIGQLTLIKEIDLSNNELTVLPIEMGNLTTLEQLWVKQNQISIIPQEVCDLETNNGTTISKDVNVSCGYVFPNYIALHALYHANPDNTLGWDLTDTTMASWQGVVVDQGTVTDLDLSSKQVSNITSDIGALTALRSLNLSGNDIKTVPAEIGLLSVLDNLWLNDNLLTTLPAEFKDLNILLTLGLKNNEFTEVPNGLTEFSFIGTLDFGDNKVTELPKEFANLSVNALKFANNEITMVPVELGSIQDLTLLDLQGNAITEIPEEICALKDKTPATVLLLDDTTLCEDGIVAAVSEYEVLVELYGANPNNSLNWGDTLDDQTMAAWEGVTISGGHVTELQVSNKKIDVLPQSIGQLPMLESFKLNGNKLTILPNEFFDLVNLVWLELDSNNIVQIQEDLGNLVNLEYLKLGDNSFTSLPDSIGNLVNLESLQVDSTFKFLFFGIQGLSELPETLGNLKRLTHVTIKGHGFTSLPNSFKNLNSLFYCDLSLNKLVTLPNDLNGLSSLETLILNENGLSVLPESIGDIATLKTLWVHNNNITVLPNAIGDLLNLTELEAFNNQIEVLPSSIGNLRNLIKLNFSGNQLEDADIPSEFFNLTALKKLFLSTNEFTSIPSEIGNLTELEELFYTDNTSMNEVAPELENLINLRSCGLKGTSITSLPPEVCAMRTGGNVNTSFIVDGDIDDYCQ
;
A
#
# COMPACT_ATOMS: atom_id res chain seq x y z
N MET A 1 -24.88 26.67 -42.42
CA MET A 1 -25.38 25.82 -41.31
C MET A 1 -25.32 24.38 -41.80
N LYS A 2 -24.61 23.42 -41.22
CA LYS A 2 -23.85 23.28 -39.96
C LYS A 2 -22.91 22.08 -40.20
N ASN A 3 -21.73 22.11 -39.58
CA ASN A 3 -20.85 20.97 -39.26
C ASN A 3 -19.94 20.41 -40.37
N LEU A 4 -18.65 20.78 -40.32
CA LEU A 4 -17.53 19.98 -39.78
C LEU A 4 -16.22 20.35 -40.49
N LYS A 5 -15.29 20.91 -39.71
CA LYS A 5 -13.87 21.07 -40.04
C LYS A 5 -13.13 19.79 -39.63
N ARG A 6 -12.31 19.20 -40.51
CA ARG A 6 -10.89 18.89 -40.22
C ARG A 6 -10.17 18.41 -41.50
N SER A 7 -9.11 19.15 -41.84
CA SER A 7 -8.15 18.91 -42.91
C SER A 7 -6.81 18.50 -42.29
N LYS A 8 -6.14 17.47 -42.84
CA LYS A 8 -4.67 17.36 -43.01
C LYS A 8 -4.14 15.96 -43.41
N ILE A 9 -4.99 14.97 -43.72
CA ILE A 9 -4.53 13.60 -44.07
C ILE A 9 -4.49 13.34 -45.59
N ASP A 10 -5.27 14.05 -46.41
CA ASP A 10 -5.42 13.69 -47.83
C ASP A 10 -4.27 14.14 -48.76
N TYR A 11 -3.44 15.11 -48.36
CA TYR A 11 -2.39 15.63 -49.25
C TYR A 11 -1.14 14.77 -49.33
N LEU A 12 -0.80 14.01 -48.27
CA LEU A 12 0.42 13.19 -48.25
C LEU A 12 0.27 11.90 -49.06
N VAL A 13 -0.93 11.29 -49.02
CA VAL A 13 -1.25 10.05 -49.74
C VAL A 13 -1.30 10.29 -51.25
N ILE A 14 -1.82 11.44 -51.68
CA ILE A 14 -1.86 11.82 -53.10
C ILE A 14 -0.45 12.14 -53.63
N LEU A 15 0.42 12.77 -52.85
CA LEU A 15 1.79 13.08 -53.27
C LEU A 15 2.65 11.81 -53.43
N LEU A 16 2.49 10.82 -52.54
CA LEU A 16 3.18 9.52 -52.62
C LEU A 16 2.73 8.68 -53.82
N LEU A 17 1.43 8.69 -54.14
CA LEU A 17 0.89 7.99 -55.32
C LEU A 17 1.36 8.64 -56.63
N VAL A 18 1.48 9.97 -56.68
CA VAL A 18 1.98 10.69 -57.88
C VAL A 18 3.48 10.46 -58.09
N ILE A 19 4.28 10.36 -57.03
CA ILE A 19 5.72 10.05 -57.15
C ILE A 19 5.94 8.61 -57.65
N LEU A 20 5.13 7.64 -57.17
CA LEU A 20 5.16 6.26 -57.67
C LEU A 20 4.71 6.15 -59.14
N LEU A 21 3.69 6.93 -59.55
CA LEU A 21 3.21 6.97 -60.94
C LEU A 21 4.18 7.68 -61.90
N VAL A 22 4.94 8.68 -61.44
CA VAL A 22 5.97 9.36 -62.24
C VAL A 22 7.23 8.52 -62.39
N MET A 23 7.59 7.72 -61.37
CA MET A 23 8.71 6.77 -61.45
C MET A 23 8.39 5.55 -62.35
N MET A 24 7.12 5.13 -62.43
CA MET A 24 6.71 4.00 -63.27
C MET A 24 6.54 4.32 -64.76
N ASN A 25 6.56 5.59 -65.19
CA ASN A 25 6.26 5.99 -66.58
C ASN A 25 7.46 6.48 -67.41
N SER A 26 8.69 6.30 -66.92
CA SER A 26 9.90 6.68 -67.65
C SER A 26 10.69 5.43 -68.06
N CYS A 27 10.27 4.76 -69.14
CA CYS A 27 11.13 4.12 -70.18
C CYS A 27 10.42 2.98 -70.95
N LYS A 28 10.00 3.29 -72.18
CA LYS A 28 9.95 2.43 -73.38
C LYS A 28 10.23 3.39 -74.56
N LYS A 29 10.99 3.11 -75.62
CA LYS A 29 11.56 1.88 -76.19
C LYS A 29 12.53 2.26 -77.34
N ASP A 30 13.39 1.31 -77.71
CA ASP A 30 14.02 1.05 -79.03
C ASP A 30 15.29 1.82 -79.45
N ASP A 31 16.42 1.11 -79.50
CA ASP A 31 17.20 0.85 -80.72
C ASP A 31 17.98 -0.47 -80.60
N ALA A 32 18.06 -1.22 -81.69
CA ALA A 32 18.49 -2.62 -81.77
C ALA A 32 20.03 -2.80 -81.89
N ILE A 33 20.55 -3.93 -81.40
CA ILE A 33 21.40 -4.93 -82.11
C ILE A 33 22.20 -5.80 -81.11
N GLU A 34 22.29 -7.09 -81.47
CA GLU A 34 23.16 -8.19 -81.02
C GLU A 34 22.83 -8.91 -79.70
N GLU A 35 22.43 -10.18 -79.86
CA GLU A 35 22.29 -11.19 -78.81
C GLU A 35 23.62 -11.42 -78.07
N PRO A 36 23.66 -11.28 -76.74
CA PRO A 36 24.63 -11.96 -75.91
C PRO A 36 23.97 -13.17 -75.26
N THR A 37 24.54 -14.33 -75.55
CA THR A 37 24.45 -15.61 -74.83
C THR A 37 23.79 -15.56 -73.46
N VAL A 38 22.73 -16.36 -73.29
CA VAL A 38 22.10 -16.71 -72.00
C VAL A 38 23.18 -17.13 -70.99
N PRO A 39 23.39 -16.39 -69.88
CA PRO A 39 24.06 -16.94 -68.73
C PRO A 39 23.05 -17.83 -68.00
N ASN A 40 23.43 -19.10 -67.86
CA ASN A 40 22.95 -20.09 -66.90
C ASN A 40 21.86 -19.59 -65.93
N THR A 41 20.67 -20.19 -65.98
CA THR A 41 19.67 -20.11 -64.90
C THR A 41 20.33 -20.51 -63.58
N GLN A 42 20.74 -19.53 -62.77
CA GLN A 42 21.03 -19.76 -61.36
C GLN A 42 19.74 -20.29 -60.75
N ALA A 43 19.78 -21.54 -60.26
CA ALA A 43 18.70 -22.11 -59.48
C ALA A 43 18.43 -21.15 -58.31
N VAL A 44 17.18 -20.68 -58.18
CA VAL A 44 16.77 -19.89 -57.02
C VAL A 44 16.85 -20.82 -55.83
N LEU A 45 17.79 -20.56 -54.92
CA LEU A 45 17.96 -21.33 -53.70
C LEU A 45 16.72 -21.16 -52.81
N PRO A 46 16.25 -22.21 -52.11
CA PRO A 46 15.19 -22.06 -51.13
C PRO A 46 15.55 -20.98 -50.09
N PRO A 47 14.61 -20.10 -49.71
CA PRO A 47 14.90 -19.02 -48.75
C PRO A 47 15.52 -19.54 -47.45
N ASP A 48 14.95 -20.59 -46.87
CA ASP A 48 15.42 -21.16 -45.60
C ASP A 48 16.82 -21.82 -45.73
N TYR A 49 17.21 -22.29 -46.92
CA TYR A 49 18.60 -22.76 -47.16
C TYR A 49 19.60 -21.62 -46.99
N VAL A 50 19.28 -20.43 -47.52
CA VAL A 50 20.15 -19.27 -47.41
C VAL A 50 20.33 -18.86 -45.95
N VAL A 51 19.26 -18.95 -45.16
CA VAL A 51 19.27 -18.68 -43.71
C VAL A 51 20.18 -19.66 -42.98
N LEU A 52 19.97 -20.97 -43.17
CA LEU A 52 20.75 -21.98 -42.47
C LEU A 52 22.21 -22.02 -42.93
N LYS A 53 22.50 -21.73 -44.20
CA LYS A 53 23.88 -21.55 -44.67
C LYS A 53 24.58 -20.40 -43.93
N GLU A 54 23.89 -19.30 -43.68
CA GLU A 54 24.45 -18.18 -42.93
C GLU A 54 24.72 -18.55 -41.46
N LEU A 55 23.84 -19.34 -40.84
CA LEU A 55 24.08 -19.91 -39.51
C LEU A 55 25.35 -20.78 -39.49
N HIS A 56 25.53 -21.64 -40.50
CA HIS A 56 26.74 -22.45 -40.65
C HIS A 56 27.98 -21.56 -40.79
N ASP A 57 27.93 -20.56 -41.67
CA ASP A 57 29.07 -19.69 -41.98
C ASP A 57 29.45 -18.75 -40.81
N ALA A 58 28.46 -18.32 -40.01
CA ALA A 58 28.66 -17.49 -38.83
C ALA A 58 29.37 -18.23 -37.68
N ASN A 59 29.41 -19.57 -37.71
CA ASN A 59 29.96 -20.39 -36.64
C ASN A 59 31.18 -21.19 -37.13
N SER A 60 32.36 -20.58 -37.10
CA SER A 60 33.60 -21.25 -37.50
C SER A 60 33.92 -22.44 -36.59
N GLY A 61 34.10 -23.63 -37.15
CA GLY A 61 34.43 -24.84 -36.37
C GLY A 61 33.23 -25.53 -35.73
N ASN A 62 32.00 -25.19 -36.16
CA ASN A 62 30.79 -25.90 -35.74
C ASN A 62 30.78 -27.38 -36.17
N SER A 63 29.90 -28.17 -35.55
CA SER A 63 29.71 -29.60 -35.84
C SER A 63 28.35 -29.91 -36.52
N LEU A 64 27.76 -28.94 -37.23
CA LEU A 64 26.44 -29.12 -37.89
C LEU A 64 26.45 -30.27 -38.91
N GLY A 65 27.58 -30.45 -39.61
CA GLY A 65 27.76 -31.57 -40.54
C GLY A 65 26.84 -31.55 -41.76
N TRP A 66 26.28 -30.38 -42.09
CA TRP A 66 25.38 -30.20 -43.22
C TRP A 66 26.12 -30.29 -44.56
N ASP A 67 25.54 -31.04 -45.49
CA ASP A 67 26.01 -31.12 -46.88
C ASP A 67 25.51 -29.88 -47.64
N LEU A 68 26.38 -28.88 -47.79
CA LEU A 68 26.02 -27.61 -48.44
C LEU A 68 25.73 -27.74 -49.94
N ASP A 69 26.08 -28.88 -50.57
CA ASP A 69 25.70 -29.17 -51.96
C ASP A 69 24.23 -29.64 -52.06
N ASP A 70 23.65 -30.17 -50.97
CA ASP A 70 22.22 -30.48 -50.86
C ASP A 70 21.41 -29.21 -50.54
N THR A 71 21.10 -28.45 -51.59
CA THR A 71 20.26 -27.25 -51.51
C THR A 71 18.80 -27.51 -51.08
N THR A 72 18.38 -28.77 -50.98
CA THR A 72 17.03 -29.13 -50.53
C THR A 72 16.91 -29.26 -49.00
N MET A 73 18.04 -29.31 -48.29
CA MET A 73 18.16 -29.50 -46.83
C MET A 73 17.56 -30.81 -46.30
N LYS A 74 17.11 -31.73 -47.17
CA LYS A 74 16.41 -32.96 -46.75
C LYS A 74 17.31 -33.93 -45.99
N SER A 75 18.62 -33.85 -46.23
CA SER A 75 19.62 -34.68 -45.56
C SER A 75 20.21 -34.02 -44.30
N TRP A 76 19.85 -32.77 -44.01
CA TRP A 76 20.49 -31.99 -42.97
C TRP A 76 20.04 -32.45 -41.58
N SER A 77 21.01 -32.87 -40.76
CA SER A 77 20.74 -33.29 -39.38
C SER A 77 20.09 -32.15 -38.61
N GLY A 78 19.00 -32.46 -37.90
CA GLY A 78 18.29 -31.49 -37.07
C GLY A 78 17.28 -30.62 -37.81
N VAL A 79 17.13 -30.74 -39.14
CA VAL A 79 16.20 -29.92 -39.93
C VAL A 79 14.96 -30.74 -40.31
N THR A 80 13.78 -30.25 -39.94
CA THR A 80 12.48 -30.82 -40.38
C THR A 80 11.76 -29.84 -41.30
N LEU A 81 11.19 -30.34 -42.40
CA LEU A 81 10.61 -29.54 -43.48
C LEU A 81 9.12 -29.81 -43.69
N ALA A 82 8.35 -28.76 -43.98
CA ALA A 82 7.04 -28.83 -44.62
C ALA A 82 7.13 -28.21 -46.03
N GLY A 83 7.27 -29.06 -47.05
CA GLY A 83 7.63 -28.59 -48.40
C GLY A 83 9.09 -28.13 -48.44
N GLU A 84 9.32 -26.85 -48.75
CA GLU A 84 10.66 -26.21 -48.77
C GLU A 84 10.91 -25.31 -47.56
N ARG A 85 10.01 -25.32 -46.56
CA ARG A 85 10.09 -24.47 -45.38
C ARG A 85 10.44 -25.28 -44.14
N VAL A 86 11.35 -24.77 -43.32
CA VAL A 86 11.80 -25.37 -42.06
C VAL A 86 10.74 -25.14 -40.99
N THR A 87 10.25 -26.24 -40.41
CA THR A 87 9.27 -26.23 -39.32
C THR A 87 9.87 -26.64 -37.98
N GLN A 88 10.93 -27.43 -37.96
CA GLN A 88 11.67 -27.71 -36.73
C GLN A 88 13.17 -27.65 -36.99
N LEU A 89 13.90 -27.06 -36.05
CA LEU A 89 15.35 -26.93 -36.10
C LEU A 89 15.96 -27.32 -34.75
N ASP A 90 16.69 -28.43 -34.74
CA ASP A 90 17.50 -28.89 -33.60
C ASP A 90 18.99 -28.83 -33.96
N ILE A 91 19.68 -27.89 -33.33
CA ILE A 91 21.11 -27.62 -33.51
C ILE A 91 21.86 -27.78 -32.19
N SER A 92 21.40 -28.71 -31.35
CA SER A 92 21.97 -28.95 -30.03
C SER A 92 23.32 -29.68 -30.07
N GLY A 93 24.25 -29.33 -29.17
CA GLY A 93 25.55 -29.99 -29.07
C GLY A 93 26.48 -29.73 -30.28
N LYS A 94 26.34 -28.59 -30.96
CA LYS A 94 27.04 -28.28 -32.23
C LYS A 94 28.17 -27.28 -32.08
N SER A 95 28.49 -26.88 -30.85
CA SER A 95 29.52 -25.89 -30.51
C SER A 95 29.30 -24.54 -31.19
N LEU A 96 28.04 -24.15 -31.40
CA LEU A 96 27.68 -22.84 -31.95
C LEU A 96 28.04 -21.74 -30.96
N THR A 97 28.49 -20.60 -31.47
CA THR A 97 28.88 -19.42 -30.68
C THR A 97 27.93 -18.24 -30.89
N SER A 98 27.18 -18.23 -32.00
CA SER A 98 26.24 -17.15 -32.32
C SER A 98 25.06 -17.64 -33.16
N LEU A 99 23.95 -16.92 -33.04
CA LEU A 99 22.79 -17.02 -33.91
C LEU A 99 22.73 -15.75 -34.77
N PRO A 100 22.92 -15.82 -36.11
CA PRO A 100 22.88 -14.63 -36.95
C PRO A 100 21.45 -14.08 -37.04
N PRO A 101 21.24 -12.76 -37.19
CA PRO A 101 19.89 -12.18 -37.27
C PRO A 101 18.98 -12.81 -38.32
N LYS A 102 19.56 -13.31 -39.42
CA LYS A 102 18.80 -13.94 -40.50
C LYS A 102 18.06 -15.21 -40.08
N ILE A 103 18.43 -15.84 -38.97
CA ILE A 103 17.72 -16.99 -38.41
C ILE A 103 16.23 -16.68 -38.16
N GLY A 104 15.88 -15.41 -37.93
CA GLY A 104 14.50 -14.93 -37.83
C GLY A 104 13.65 -15.22 -39.08
N GLU A 105 14.26 -15.30 -40.27
CA GLU A 105 13.53 -15.49 -41.54
C GLU A 105 12.93 -16.90 -41.71
N LEU A 106 13.20 -17.84 -40.79
CA LEU A 106 12.54 -19.15 -40.70
C LEU A 106 11.07 -19.02 -40.24
N SER A 107 10.23 -18.38 -41.05
CA SER A 107 8.88 -17.96 -40.67
C SER A 107 7.87 -19.10 -40.42
N GLU A 108 8.23 -20.34 -40.76
CA GLU A 108 7.37 -21.52 -40.56
C GLU A 108 7.78 -22.36 -39.34
N LEU A 109 8.77 -21.89 -38.57
CA LEU A 109 9.33 -22.61 -37.43
C LEU A 109 8.29 -22.76 -36.31
N THR A 110 8.08 -24.00 -35.89
CA THR A 110 7.23 -24.39 -34.76
C THR A 110 8.05 -24.89 -33.57
N SER A 111 9.26 -25.41 -33.80
CA SER A 111 10.18 -25.86 -32.74
C SER A 111 11.62 -25.43 -33.03
N PHE A 112 12.27 -24.83 -32.05
CA PHE A 112 13.67 -24.42 -32.09
C PHE A 112 14.39 -24.95 -30.85
N ILE A 113 15.45 -25.74 -31.06
CA ILE A 113 16.26 -26.35 -30.00
C ILE A 113 17.73 -26.08 -30.32
N ALA A 114 18.43 -25.40 -29.42
CA ALA A 114 19.85 -25.05 -29.58
C ALA A 114 20.64 -25.32 -28.30
N ASP A 115 20.29 -26.40 -27.60
CA ASP A 115 20.85 -26.73 -26.29
C ASP A 115 22.32 -27.14 -26.37
N ASP A 116 23.07 -27.04 -25.27
CA ASP A 116 24.46 -27.50 -25.18
C ASP A 116 25.35 -26.86 -26.27
N ASN A 117 25.42 -25.54 -26.27
CA ASN A 117 26.22 -24.74 -27.19
C ASN A 117 26.96 -23.61 -26.42
N ASN A 118 27.63 -22.71 -27.13
CA ASN A 118 28.34 -21.55 -26.58
C ASN A 118 27.69 -20.22 -27.02
N ILE A 119 26.37 -20.20 -27.24
CA ILE A 119 25.65 -19.03 -27.73
C ILE A 119 25.60 -17.98 -26.61
N VAL A 120 25.93 -16.72 -26.93
CA VAL A 120 25.97 -15.62 -25.96
C VAL A 120 24.75 -14.70 -26.05
N THR A 121 24.12 -14.63 -27.23
CA THR A 121 23.01 -13.72 -27.50
C THR A 121 21.95 -14.37 -28.38
N ILE A 122 20.69 -14.09 -28.09
CA ILE A 122 19.55 -14.41 -28.95
C ILE A 122 19.23 -13.13 -29.76
N PRO A 123 19.17 -13.18 -31.10
CA PRO A 123 18.92 -12.00 -31.92
C PRO A 123 17.46 -11.53 -31.80
N SER A 124 17.21 -10.22 -31.83
CA SER A 124 15.85 -9.64 -31.84
C SER A 124 15.00 -10.08 -33.05
N ALA A 125 15.62 -10.65 -34.08
CA ALA A 125 14.94 -11.20 -35.24
C ALA A 125 14.00 -12.38 -34.92
N ILE A 126 14.11 -13.00 -33.73
CA ILE A 126 13.18 -14.06 -33.30
C ILE A 126 11.72 -13.63 -33.34
N ARG A 127 11.41 -12.33 -33.27
CA ARG A 127 10.04 -11.79 -33.43
C ARG A 127 9.28 -12.31 -34.65
N GLN A 128 10.00 -12.77 -35.68
CA GLN A 128 9.40 -13.32 -36.90
C GLN A 128 8.91 -14.76 -36.76
N TRP A 129 9.28 -15.47 -35.69
CA TRP A 129 8.88 -16.86 -35.43
C TRP A 129 7.49 -16.96 -34.81
N THR A 130 6.50 -16.31 -35.43
CA THR A 130 5.15 -16.19 -34.89
C THR A 130 4.39 -17.52 -34.77
N LYS A 131 4.94 -18.63 -35.30
CA LYS A 131 4.37 -19.99 -35.23
C LYS A 131 5.05 -20.88 -34.18
N LEU A 132 6.09 -20.37 -33.51
CA LEU A 132 6.88 -21.15 -32.58
C LEU A 132 6.07 -21.56 -31.36
N SER A 133 6.09 -22.85 -31.04
CA SER A 133 5.46 -23.43 -29.85
C SER A 133 6.48 -24.00 -28.85
N TYR A 134 7.69 -24.32 -29.29
CA TYR A 134 8.75 -24.88 -28.46
C TYR A 134 10.05 -24.11 -28.70
N PHE A 135 10.62 -23.53 -27.66
CA PHE A 135 11.90 -22.82 -27.70
C PHE A 135 12.80 -23.33 -26.59
N SER A 136 13.96 -23.88 -26.95
CA SER A 136 14.99 -24.27 -25.99
C SER A 136 16.36 -23.76 -26.42
N THR A 137 17.03 -23.07 -25.50
CA THR A 137 18.43 -22.63 -25.61
C THR A 137 19.18 -22.92 -24.31
N SER A 138 18.93 -24.10 -23.74
CA SER A 138 19.48 -24.51 -22.45
C SER A 138 20.98 -24.81 -22.56
N GLU A 139 21.71 -24.73 -21.45
CA GLU A 139 23.15 -25.04 -21.38
C GLU A 139 23.97 -24.24 -22.43
N ASN A 140 23.94 -22.91 -22.29
CA ASN A 140 24.62 -21.96 -23.16
C ASN A 140 25.29 -20.85 -22.34
N ALA A 141 25.78 -19.78 -22.99
CA ALA A 141 26.38 -18.62 -22.34
C ALA A 141 25.52 -17.36 -22.49
N ILE A 142 24.19 -17.52 -22.61
CA ILE A 142 23.26 -16.42 -22.88
C ILE A 142 23.19 -15.52 -21.66
N THR A 143 23.39 -14.22 -21.88
CA THR A 143 23.41 -13.22 -20.81
C THR A 143 22.04 -12.57 -20.60
N ASN A 144 21.24 -12.43 -21.66
CA ASN A 144 19.90 -11.83 -21.62
C ASN A 144 18.96 -12.46 -22.67
N ILE A 145 17.66 -12.51 -22.36
CA ILE A 145 16.59 -12.83 -23.33
C ILE A 145 16.10 -11.51 -23.94
N PRO A 146 16.01 -11.37 -25.28
CA PRO A 146 15.54 -10.14 -25.92
C PRO A 146 14.04 -9.93 -25.69
N LYS A 147 13.62 -8.67 -25.58
CA LYS A 147 12.20 -8.28 -25.40
C LYS A 147 11.26 -8.87 -26.45
N GLU A 148 11.77 -9.11 -27.66
CA GLU A 148 11.03 -9.71 -28.76
C GLU A 148 10.54 -11.14 -28.47
N ILE A 149 11.00 -11.79 -27.40
CA ILE A 149 10.42 -13.05 -26.92
C ILE A 149 8.91 -12.93 -26.66
N GLY A 150 8.45 -11.76 -26.20
CA GLY A 150 7.03 -11.47 -25.97
C GLY A 150 6.19 -11.41 -27.25
N GLU A 151 6.80 -11.37 -28.43
CA GLU A 151 6.07 -11.45 -29.70
C GLU A 151 5.73 -12.91 -30.10
N LEU A 152 6.25 -13.90 -29.36
CA LEU A 152 6.05 -15.34 -29.64
C LEU A 152 4.75 -15.88 -29.00
N SER A 153 3.61 -15.30 -29.35
CA SER A 153 2.29 -15.58 -28.75
C SER A 153 1.73 -17.01 -28.95
N ASN A 154 2.50 -17.92 -29.55
CA ASN A 154 2.15 -19.34 -29.70
C ASN A 154 3.06 -20.25 -28.87
N LEU A 155 4.00 -19.69 -28.12
CA LEU A 155 4.95 -20.43 -27.31
C LEU A 155 4.20 -21.20 -26.21
N VAL A 156 4.52 -22.49 -26.09
CA VAL A 156 3.95 -23.42 -25.10
C VAL A 156 5.04 -23.86 -24.13
N GLU A 157 6.27 -24.01 -24.59
CA GLU A 157 7.40 -24.38 -23.75
C GLU A 157 8.59 -23.45 -23.99
N LEU A 158 9.13 -22.92 -22.89
CA LEU A 158 10.28 -22.04 -22.86
C LEU A 158 11.35 -22.61 -21.93
N HIS A 159 12.49 -22.99 -22.50
CA HIS A 159 13.60 -23.59 -21.76
C HIS A 159 14.89 -22.78 -21.97
N VAL A 160 15.37 -22.16 -20.91
CA VAL A 160 16.58 -21.29 -20.89
C VAL A 160 17.51 -21.65 -19.73
N ARG A 161 17.39 -22.88 -19.23
CA ARG A 161 18.19 -23.41 -18.13
C ARG A 161 19.69 -23.35 -18.42
N GLY A 162 20.54 -23.17 -17.41
CA GLY A 162 21.98 -23.32 -17.57
C GLY A 162 22.60 -22.21 -18.43
N ASN A 163 22.28 -20.96 -18.12
CA ASN A 163 22.77 -19.78 -18.82
C ASN A 163 23.36 -18.76 -17.81
N GLN A 164 23.62 -17.54 -18.26
CA GLN A 164 24.16 -16.43 -17.44
C GLN A 164 23.12 -15.32 -17.27
N LEU A 165 21.83 -15.67 -17.25
CA LEU A 165 20.75 -14.71 -17.12
C LEU A 165 20.79 -14.08 -15.73
N SER A 166 20.83 -12.75 -15.67
CA SER A 166 20.73 -11.97 -14.42
C SER A 166 19.34 -11.37 -14.21
N GLU A 167 18.57 -11.22 -15.29
CA GLU A 167 17.20 -10.73 -15.31
C GLU A 167 16.40 -11.40 -16.44
N LEU A 168 15.08 -11.23 -16.40
CA LEU A 168 14.14 -11.67 -17.41
C LEU A 168 13.37 -10.46 -17.96
N PRO A 169 13.06 -10.40 -19.27
CA PRO A 169 12.39 -9.26 -19.88
C PRO A 169 10.93 -9.14 -19.41
N LEU A 170 10.43 -7.91 -19.28
CA LEU A 170 9.06 -7.64 -18.84
C LEU A 170 8.03 -8.14 -19.87
N GLU A 171 8.42 -8.23 -21.14
CA GLU A 171 7.56 -8.68 -22.23
C GLU A 171 7.15 -10.16 -22.15
N LEU A 172 7.63 -10.93 -21.16
CA LEU A 172 7.12 -12.28 -20.87
C LEU A 172 5.62 -12.28 -20.51
N GLU A 173 5.05 -11.15 -20.09
CA GLU A 173 3.63 -11.06 -19.74
C GLU A 173 2.64 -11.43 -20.87
N THR A 174 3.08 -11.38 -22.13
CA THR A 174 2.24 -11.68 -23.29
C THR A 174 2.15 -13.18 -23.59
N LEU A 175 2.94 -14.01 -22.90
CA LEU A 175 3.11 -15.44 -23.17
C LEU A 175 2.08 -16.29 -22.40
N ASP A 176 0.80 -16.01 -22.62
CA ASP A 176 -0.34 -16.63 -21.92
C ASP A 176 -0.52 -18.14 -22.17
N LYS A 177 0.04 -18.67 -23.26
CA LYS A 177 -0.01 -20.10 -23.65
C LYS A 177 1.12 -20.95 -23.10
N VAL A 178 2.13 -20.36 -22.46
CA VAL A 178 3.26 -21.12 -21.94
C VAL A 178 2.79 -21.99 -20.78
N VAL A 179 3.07 -23.29 -20.89
CA VAL A 179 2.74 -24.34 -19.92
C VAL A 179 3.96 -24.70 -19.07
N ILE A 180 5.16 -24.69 -19.68
CA ILE A 180 6.42 -25.01 -19.00
C ILE A 180 7.42 -23.89 -19.19
N PHE A 181 7.95 -23.39 -18.09
CA PHE A 181 9.05 -22.43 -18.07
C PHE A 181 10.19 -22.93 -17.17
N ASP A 182 11.33 -23.27 -17.78
CA ASP A 182 12.57 -23.64 -17.07
C ASP A 182 13.64 -22.56 -17.24
N ALA A 183 13.95 -21.86 -16.15
CA ALA A 183 15.02 -20.87 -16.02
C ALA A 183 16.04 -21.26 -14.93
N SER A 184 16.11 -22.54 -14.57
CA SER A 184 17.01 -23.06 -13.54
C SER A 184 18.49 -22.88 -13.92
N TYR A 185 19.41 -22.91 -12.96
CA TYR A 185 20.86 -22.76 -13.19
C TYR A 185 21.22 -21.47 -13.95
N ASN A 186 20.80 -20.33 -13.39
CA ASN A 186 21.12 -18.99 -13.90
C ASN A 186 21.65 -18.11 -12.75
N ALA A 187 21.69 -16.80 -12.95
CA ALA A 187 22.09 -15.82 -11.94
C ALA A 187 20.95 -14.85 -11.59
N LEU A 188 19.70 -15.30 -11.72
CA LEU A 188 18.50 -14.48 -11.47
C LEU A 188 18.42 -14.14 -9.99
N THR A 189 18.18 -12.86 -9.69
CA THR A 189 18.01 -12.36 -8.30
C THR A 189 16.55 -12.20 -7.91
N MET A 190 15.65 -12.15 -8.89
CA MET A 190 14.20 -12.07 -8.69
C MET A 190 13.45 -12.79 -9.81
N VAL A 191 12.21 -13.18 -9.52
CA VAL A 191 11.25 -13.64 -10.52
C VAL A 191 10.42 -12.43 -10.96
N PRO A 192 10.34 -12.08 -12.25
CA PRO A 192 9.54 -10.94 -12.69
C PRO A 192 8.05 -11.20 -12.44
N GLN A 193 7.35 -10.21 -11.92
CA GLN A 193 5.92 -10.32 -11.60
C GLN A 193 5.04 -10.59 -12.83
N GLN A 194 5.53 -10.27 -14.02
CA GLN A 194 4.87 -10.51 -15.30
C GLN A 194 4.52 -11.98 -15.53
N ILE A 195 5.18 -12.90 -14.81
CA ILE A 195 4.80 -14.31 -14.77
C ILE A 195 3.32 -14.49 -14.38
N ARG A 196 2.72 -13.59 -13.58
CA ARG A 196 1.27 -13.64 -13.24
C ARG A 196 0.34 -13.66 -14.44
N LYS A 197 0.77 -13.14 -15.60
CA LYS A 197 0.00 -13.11 -16.85
C LYS A 197 0.15 -14.39 -17.68
N MET A 198 1.11 -15.26 -17.34
CA MET A 198 1.29 -16.57 -17.94
C MET A 198 0.29 -17.57 -17.33
N ILE A 199 -1.01 -17.29 -17.47
CA ILE A 199 -2.09 -18.04 -16.79
C ILE A 199 -2.19 -19.52 -17.19
N GLY A 200 -1.57 -19.90 -18.32
CA GLY A 200 -1.47 -21.29 -18.78
C GLY A 200 -0.40 -22.13 -18.09
N LEU A 201 0.40 -21.54 -17.20
CA LEU A 201 1.58 -22.18 -16.63
C LEU A 201 1.20 -23.35 -15.70
N GLU A 202 1.74 -24.53 -15.98
CA GLU A 202 1.61 -25.73 -15.14
C GLU A 202 2.91 -26.08 -14.41
N LYS A 203 4.07 -25.72 -14.98
CA LYS A 203 5.38 -26.06 -14.42
C LYS A 203 6.34 -24.88 -14.47
N LEU A 204 6.88 -24.51 -13.31
CA LEU A 204 7.79 -23.38 -13.13
C LEU A 204 9.08 -23.85 -12.43
N TYR A 205 10.21 -23.79 -13.12
CA TYR A 205 11.50 -24.25 -12.59
C TYR A 205 12.51 -23.11 -12.55
N PHE A 206 12.91 -22.73 -11.35
CA PHE A 206 13.80 -21.61 -11.05
C PHE A 206 14.90 -22.00 -10.05
N SER A 207 15.20 -23.30 -9.91
CA SER A 207 16.21 -23.76 -8.97
C SER A 207 17.64 -23.38 -9.37
N TYR A 208 18.55 -23.32 -8.40
CA TYR A 208 19.95 -22.91 -8.63
C TYR A 208 20.05 -21.51 -9.25
N ASN A 209 19.42 -20.53 -8.60
CA ASN A 209 19.52 -19.11 -8.90
C ASN A 209 19.98 -18.34 -7.65
N LYS A 210 19.78 -17.02 -7.62
CA LYS A 210 20.07 -16.14 -6.47
C LYS A 210 18.79 -15.42 -6.01
N LEU A 211 17.64 -16.08 -6.14
CA LEU A 211 16.36 -15.47 -5.78
C LEU A 211 16.30 -15.21 -4.28
N ASN A 212 16.07 -13.96 -3.87
CA ASN A 212 15.93 -13.58 -2.47
C ASN A 212 14.46 -13.33 -2.04
N SER A 213 13.57 -13.12 -3.01
CA SER A 213 12.12 -12.99 -2.80
C SER A 213 11.34 -13.60 -3.97
N ILE A 214 10.04 -13.83 -3.72
CA ILE A 214 9.05 -14.22 -4.73
C ILE A 214 7.86 -13.27 -4.59
N SER A 215 7.42 -12.69 -5.70
CA SER A 215 6.26 -11.79 -5.69
C SER A 215 5.00 -12.50 -5.23
N TYR A 216 4.22 -11.83 -4.38
CA TYR A 216 2.90 -12.31 -3.93
C TYR A 216 1.94 -12.66 -5.07
N THR A 217 2.13 -12.06 -6.25
CA THR A 217 1.31 -12.34 -7.45
C THR A 217 1.43 -13.77 -7.97
N ILE A 218 2.42 -14.55 -7.51
CA ILE A 218 2.54 -15.97 -7.84
C ILE A 218 1.28 -16.77 -7.48
N GLY A 219 0.52 -16.35 -6.45
CA GLY A 219 -0.74 -16.97 -6.05
C GLY A 219 -1.86 -16.89 -7.10
N GLN A 220 -1.67 -16.11 -8.18
CA GLN A 220 -2.64 -15.98 -9.27
C GLN A 220 -2.50 -17.09 -10.34
N LEU A 221 -1.46 -17.93 -10.25
CA LEU A 221 -1.20 -19.01 -11.21
C LEU A 221 -2.07 -20.24 -10.93
N THR A 222 -3.38 -20.14 -11.13
CA THR A 222 -4.36 -21.15 -10.71
C THR A 222 -4.28 -22.51 -11.43
N LEU A 223 -3.41 -22.67 -12.44
CA LEU A 223 -3.17 -23.94 -13.14
C LEU A 223 -1.84 -24.60 -12.77
N ILE A 224 -1.03 -23.95 -11.92
CA ILE A 224 0.30 -24.44 -11.58
C ILE A 224 0.24 -25.75 -10.80
N LYS A 225 1.08 -26.71 -11.17
CA LYS A 225 1.20 -28.04 -10.55
C LYS A 225 2.56 -28.25 -9.92
N GLU A 226 3.61 -27.73 -10.54
CA GLU A 226 4.99 -27.92 -10.08
C GLU A 226 5.71 -26.58 -9.99
N ILE A 227 6.27 -26.30 -8.82
CA ILE A 227 7.15 -25.14 -8.57
C ILE A 227 8.46 -25.63 -7.94
N ASP A 228 9.58 -25.43 -8.63
CA ASP A 228 10.92 -25.65 -8.06
C ASP A 228 11.65 -24.33 -7.83
N LEU A 229 11.80 -23.97 -6.56
CA LEU A 229 12.54 -22.82 -6.06
C LEU A 229 13.75 -23.23 -5.21
N SER A 230 14.16 -24.50 -5.28
CA SER A 230 15.26 -25.02 -4.47
C SER A 230 16.62 -24.39 -4.84
N ASN A 231 17.56 -24.36 -3.90
CA ASN A 231 18.89 -23.78 -4.14
C ASN A 231 18.82 -22.30 -4.56
N ASN A 232 18.22 -21.48 -3.70
CA ASN A 232 18.11 -20.04 -3.85
C ASN A 232 18.45 -19.36 -2.50
N GLU A 233 18.19 -18.06 -2.41
CA GLU A 233 18.44 -17.23 -1.23
C GLU A 233 17.12 -16.75 -0.57
N LEU A 234 16.01 -17.47 -0.80
CA LEU A 234 14.70 -17.07 -0.30
C LEU A 234 14.65 -17.11 1.22
N THR A 235 14.09 -16.09 1.85
CA THR A 235 13.95 -16.01 3.31
C THR A 235 12.51 -16.21 3.79
N VAL A 236 11.54 -15.97 2.91
CA VAL A 236 10.09 -16.09 3.19
C VAL A 236 9.35 -16.43 1.90
N LEU A 237 8.21 -17.11 2.01
CA LEU A 237 7.27 -17.33 0.90
C LEU A 237 6.05 -16.41 1.05
N PRO A 238 5.43 -15.94 -0.04
CA PRO A 238 4.18 -15.19 0.05
C PRO A 238 3.02 -16.08 0.53
N ILE A 239 2.12 -15.52 1.36
CA ILE A 239 0.94 -16.24 1.87
C ILE A 239 0.00 -16.67 0.74
N GLU A 240 -0.01 -15.90 -0.35
CA GLU A 240 -0.84 -16.11 -1.54
C GLU A 240 -0.50 -17.40 -2.27
N MET A 241 0.67 -18.01 -2.03
CA MET A 241 0.94 -19.37 -2.51
C MET A 241 -0.07 -20.38 -1.96
N GLY A 242 -0.70 -20.12 -0.81
CA GLY A 242 -1.82 -20.92 -0.28
C GLY A 242 -3.05 -20.94 -1.20
N ASN A 243 -3.18 -20.01 -2.15
CA ASN A 243 -4.26 -20.02 -3.14
C ASN A 243 -4.04 -21.02 -4.28
N LEU A 244 -2.86 -21.64 -4.37
CA LEU A 244 -2.48 -22.55 -5.47
C LEU A 244 -3.07 -23.94 -5.27
N THR A 245 -4.39 -24.05 -5.34
CA THR A 245 -5.12 -25.29 -5.04
C THR A 245 -4.85 -26.44 -6.02
N THR A 246 -4.23 -26.17 -7.18
CA THR A 246 -3.80 -27.19 -8.16
C THR A 246 -2.38 -27.67 -7.96
N LEU A 247 -1.63 -27.08 -7.02
CA LEU A 247 -0.23 -27.40 -6.80
C LEU A 247 -0.11 -28.86 -6.32
N GLU A 248 0.82 -29.59 -6.92
CA GLU A 248 1.10 -30.99 -6.61
C GLU A 248 2.47 -31.11 -5.92
N GLN A 249 3.46 -30.34 -6.37
CA GLN A 249 4.83 -30.37 -5.86
C GLN A 249 5.38 -28.96 -5.68
N LEU A 250 5.93 -28.70 -4.49
CA LEU A 250 6.64 -27.47 -4.15
C LEU A 250 8.02 -27.82 -3.58
N TRP A 251 9.09 -27.45 -4.28
CA TRP A 251 10.46 -27.63 -3.81
C TRP A 251 11.06 -26.29 -3.35
N VAL A 252 11.37 -26.19 -2.06
CA VAL A 252 11.93 -24.98 -1.42
C VAL A 252 13.18 -25.29 -0.58
N LYS A 253 13.74 -26.49 -0.68
CA LYS A 253 14.98 -26.89 0.00
C LYS A 253 16.17 -26.01 -0.37
N GLN A 254 17.14 -25.92 0.52
CA GLN A 254 18.38 -25.18 0.31
C GLN A 254 18.08 -23.69 0.02
N ASN A 255 17.27 -23.10 0.90
CA ASN A 255 16.97 -21.67 0.97
C ASN A 255 17.34 -21.15 2.38
N GLN A 256 16.99 -19.90 2.67
CA GLN A 256 17.14 -19.26 3.98
C GLN A 256 15.80 -19.11 4.72
N ILE A 257 14.77 -19.88 4.33
CA ILE A 257 13.44 -19.87 4.93
C ILE A 257 13.51 -20.49 6.32
N SER A 258 13.04 -19.77 7.34
CA SER A 258 12.87 -20.28 8.71
C SER A 258 11.44 -20.76 8.97
N ILE A 259 10.46 -20.02 8.45
CA ILE A 259 9.02 -20.27 8.61
C ILE A 259 8.35 -20.28 7.23
N ILE A 260 7.58 -21.33 6.93
CA ILE A 260 6.64 -21.35 5.81
C ILE A 260 5.29 -20.84 6.33
N PRO A 261 4.62 -19.89 5.64
CA PRO A 261 3.31 -19.40 6.07
C PRO A 261 2.29 -20.54 6.22
N GLN A 262 1.40 -20.41 7.21
CA GLN A 262 0.43 -21.46 7.54
C GLN A 262 -0.45 -21.80 6.34
N GLU A 263 -0.87 -20.80 5.57
CA GLU A 263 -1.68 -20.92 4.35
C GLU A 263 -1.00 -21.79 3.29
N VAL A 264 0.33 -21.73 3.19
CA VAL A 264 1.11 -22.56 2.26
C VAL A 264 1.24 -23.98 2.79
N CYS A 265 1.44 -24.15 4.10
CA CYS A 265 1.47 -25.47 4.72
C CYS A 265 0.13 -26.20 4.65
N ASP A 266 -0.98 -25.46 4.71
CA ASP A 266 -2.33 -26.01 4.60
C ASP A 266 -2.60 -26.64 3.21
N LEU A 267 -1.77 -26.38 2.19
CA LEU A 267 -1.83 -27.13 0.94
C LEU A 267 -1.54 -28.63 1.15
N GLU A 268 -0.61 -29.00 2.06
CA GLU A 268 -0.30 -30.41 2.34
C GLU A 268 -1.57 -31.17 2.81
N THR A 269 -2.43 -30.51 3.58
CA THR A 269 -3.67 -31.08 4.12
C THR A 269 -4.88 -30.89 3.19
N ASN A 270 -4.98 -29.75 2.50
CA ASN A 270 -6.15 -29.37 1.70
C ASN A 270 -6.19 -30.08 0.34
N ASN A 271 -5.06 -30.21 -0.35
CA ASN A 271 -5.00 -30.80 -1.70
C ASN A 271 -3.93 -31.90 -1.87
N GLY A 272 -3.16 -32.22 -0.81
CA GLY A 272 -2.13 -33.24 -0.85
C GLY A 272 -0.83 -32.80 -1.52
N THR A 273 -0.59 -31.49 -1.62
CA THR A 273 0.69 -30.94 -2.13
C THR A 273 1.86 -31.55 -1.36
N THR A 274 2.89 -31.99 -2.07
CA THR A 274 4.15 -32.38 -1.43
C THR A 274 5.08 -31.17 -1.31
N ILE A 275 5.35 -30.71 -0.08
CA ILE A 275 6.28 -29.61 0.17
C ILE A 275 7.64 -30.16 0.59
N SER A 276 8.62 -30.07 -0.30
CA SER A 276 10.01 -30.42 -0.02
C SER A 276 10.73 -29.22 0.60
N LYS A 277 10.87 -29.23 1.94
CA LYS A 277 11.53 -28.20 2.77
C LYS A 277 12.72 -28.75 3.57
N ASP A 278 13.56 -27.86 4.10
CA ASP A 278 14.69 -28.24 4.97
C ASP A 278 14.20 -28.67 6.37
N VAL A 279 15.02 -29.47 7.08
CA VAL A 279 14.60 -30.15 8.33
C VAL A 279 14.18 -29.19 9.44
N ASN A 280 14.76 -27.99 9.49
CA ASN A 280 14.53 -27.00 10.56
C ASN A 280 13.43 -25.98 10.22
N VAL A 281 12.73 -26.15 9.09
CA VAL A 281 11.69 -25.23 8.65
C VAL A 281 10.35 -25.62 9.29
N SER A 282 9.74 -24.70 10.03
CA SER A 282 8.42 -24.88 10.64
C SER A 282 7.31 -24.18 9.85
N CYS A 283 6.07 -24.61 10.05
CA CYS A 283 4.89 -23.86 9.62
C CYS A 283 4.50 -22.85 10.71
N GLY A 284 4.00 -21.67 10.31
CA GLY A 284 3.52 -20.68 11.26
C GLY A 284 2.86 -19.48 10.59
N TYR A 285 2.11 -18.70 11.37
CA TYR A 285 1.45 -17.49 10.88
C TYR A 285 2.49 -16.37 10.65
N VAL A 286 2.44 -15.76 9.47
CA VAL A 286 3.29 -14.65 9.07
C VAL A 286 2.39 -13.55 8.52
N PHE A 287 2.55 -12.31 9.00
CA PHE A 287 1.71 -11.21 8.55
C PHE A 287 2.02 -10.83 7.09
N PRO A 288 1.03 -10.50 6.24
CA PRO A 288 1.28 -10.06 4.86
C PRO A 288 2.23 -8.85 4.79
N ASN A 289 2.05 -7.88 5.69
CA ASN A 289 2.92 -6.69 5.76
C ASN A 289 4.36 -7.07 6.11
N TYR A 290 4.58 -8.08 6.95
CA TYR A 290 5.92 -8.58 7.25
C TYR A 290 6.59 -9.11 5.97
N ILE A 291 5.88 -9.88 5.15
CA ILE A 291 6.43 -10.43 3.91
C ILE A 291 6.86 -9.30 2.95
N ALA A 292 6.00 -8.29 2.79
CA ALA A 292 6.28 -7.14 1.93
C ALA A 292 7.50 -6.34 2.40
N LEU A 293 7.57 -5.99 3.69
CA LEU A 293 8.72 -5.26 4.23
C LEU A 293 9.99 -6.12 4.24
N HIS A 294 9.88 -7.43 4.48
CA HIS A 294 11.01 -8.35 4.42
C HIS A 294 11.56 -8.44 2.99
N ALA A 295 10.71 -8.48 1.97
CA ALA A 295 11.13 -8.41 0.57
C ALA A 295 11.86 -7.10 0.25
N LEU A 296 11.34 -5.97 0.73
CA LEU A 296 11.97 -4.65 0.59
C LEU A 296 13.36 -4.60 1.24
N TYR A 297 13.52 -5.19 2.43
CA TYR A 297 14.80 -5.24 3.13
C TYR A 297 15.88 -5.96 2.31
N HIS A 298 15.57 -7.15 1.77
CA HIS A 298 16.56 -7.94 1.00
C HIS A 298 16.81 -7.41 -0.41
N ALA A 299 15.87 -6.67 -0.98
CA ALA A 299 16.09 -5.98 -2.25
C ALA A 299 17.12 -4.84 -2.16
N ASN A 300 17.50 -4.44 -0.94
CA ASN A 300 18.42 -3.34 -0.68
C ASN A 300 19.57 -3.78 0.25
N PRO A 301 20.52 -4.61 -0.19
CA PRO A 301 21.51 -5.24 0.70
C PRO A 301 22.43 -4.26 1.46
N ASP A 302 22.60 -3.05 0.95
CA ASP A 302 23.44 -2.00 1.55
C ASP A 302 22.62 -0.97 2.37
N ASN A 303 21.33 -1.24 2.66
CA ASN A 303 20.47 -0.31 3.37
C ASN A 303 20.83 -0.13 4.86
N THR A 304 20.28 0.91 5.48
CA THR A 304 20.42 1.21 6.92
C THR A 304 19.11 1.07 7.71
N LEU A 305 18.19 0.22 7.23
CA LEU A 305 16.87 0.00 7.85
C LEU A 305 16.99 -0.52 9.28
N GLY A 306 17.99 -1.35 9.58
CA GLY A 306 18.29 -1.79 10.94
C GLY A 306 17.20 -2.65 11.58
N TRP A 307 16.34 -3.27 10.76
CA TRP A 307 15.23 -4.10 11.20
C TRP A 307 15.68 -5.44 11.79
N ASP A 308 15.05 -5.84 12.88
CA ASP A 308 15.20 -7.18 13.44
C ASP A 308 14.23 -8.14 12.75
N LEU A 309 14.73 -8.84 11.73
CA LEU A 309 13.93 -9.78 10.95
C LEU A 309 13.45 -11.01 11.75
N THR A 310 13.86 -11.16 13.01
CA THR A 310 13.30 -12.20 13.89
C THR A 310 11.99 -11.77 14.57
N ASP A 311 11.70 -10.46 14.61
CA ASP A 311 10.42 -9.91 15.08
C ASP A 311 9.39 -9.89 13.94
N THR A 312 8.51 -10.90 13.91
CA THR A 312 7.45 -11.01 12.90
C THR A 312 6.29 -10.02 13.10
N THR A 313 6.22 -9.33 14.25
CA THR A 313 5.17 -8.33 14.52
C THR A 313 5.51 -6.97 13.92
N MET A 314 6.77 -6.75 13.54
CA MET A 314 7.34 -5.48 13.08
C MET A 314 7.18 -4.31 14.07
N ALA A 315 6.67 -4.56 15.29
CA ALA A 315 6.39 -3.52 16.27
C ALA A 315 7.65 -2.79 16.74
N SER A 316 8.82 -3.43 16.63
CA SER A 316 10.11 -2.84 16.97
C SER A 316 10.87 -2.23 15.78
N TRP A 317 10.33 -2.32 14.56
CA TRP A 317 11.05 -1.93 13.35
C TRP A 317 11.08 -0.41 13.20
N GLN A 318 12.28 0.16 13.09
CA GLN A 318 12.45 1.60 12.93
C GLN A 318 11.74 2.09 11.67
N GLY A 319 10.91 3.13 11.82
CA GLY A 319 10.18 3.73 10.70
C GLY A 319 8.93 2.94 10.28
N VAL A 320 8.53 1.91 11.01
CA VAL A 320 7.30 1.15 10.74
C VAL A 320 6.30 1.43 11.86
N VAL A 321 5.10 1.91 11.51
CA VAL A 321 3.98 2.01 12.44
C VAL A 321 3.00 0.89 12.12
N VAL A 322 2.72 0.08 13.13
CA VAL A 322 1.82 -1.07 13.03
C VAL A 322 0.60 -0.83 13.91
N ASP A 323 -0.58 -0.91 13.32
CA ASP A 323 -1.86 -0.97 14.03
C ASP A 323 -2.51 -2.35 13.81
N GLN A 324 -2.76 -3.07 14.91
CA GLN A 324 -3.35 -4.42 14.90
C GLN A 324 -2.69 -5.41 13.91
N GLY A 325 -1.37 -5.34 13.72
CA GLY A 325 -0.61 -6.20 12.81
C GLY A 325 -0.56 -5.74 11.35
N THR A 326 -1.15 -4.58 11.04
CA THR A 326 -1.14 -3.95 9.71
C THR A 326 -0.29 -2.68 9.75
N VAL A 327 0.55 -2.47 8.72
CA VAL A 327 1.39 -1.27 8.62
C VAL A 327 0.59 -0.11 8.04
N THR A 328 0.47 0.97 8.80
CA THR A 328 -0.25 2.20 8.42
C THR A 328 0.69 3.32 7.98
N ASP A 329 1.90 3.36 8.52
CA ASP A 329 2.90 4.38 8.19
C ASP A 329 4.27 3.72 8.04
N LEU A 330 4.98 4.14 7.00
CA LEU A 330 6.30 3.62 6.66
C LEU A 330 7.24 4.76 6.29
N ASP A 331 8.16 5.08 7.20
CA ASP A 331 9.22 6.07 7.01
C ASP A 331 10.57 5.39 6.76
N LEU A 332 10.98 5.41 5.50
CA LEU A 332 12.25 4.91 5.00
C LEU A 332 13.13 6.04 4.47
N SER A 333 12.91 7.27 4.95
CA SER A 333 13.69 8.41 4.50
C SER A 333 15.16 8.28 4.91
N SER A 334 16.06 8.62 3.98
CA SER A 334 17.52 8.57 4.21
C SER A 334 18.04 7.20 4.64
N LYS A 335 17.50 6.11 4.06
CA LYS A 335 17.85 4.73 4.42
C LYS A 335 18.69 3.98 3.39
N GLN A 336 19.15 4.65 2.33
CA GLN A 336 19.90 4.03 1.22
C GLN A 336 19.08 2.96 0.48
N VAL A 337 17.77 3.18 0.39
CA VAL A 337 16.88 2.37 -0.45
C VAL A 337 17.15 2.75 -1.90
N SER A 338 17.30 1.77 -2.79
CA SER A 338 17.49 1.99 -4.22
C SER A 338 16.51 1.16 -5.08
N ASN A 339 15.98 0.07 -4.52
CA ASN A 339 15.06 -0.82 -5.18
C ASN A 339 13.79 -1.01 -4.35
N ILE A 340 12.65 -0.52 -4.85
CA ILE A 340 11.34 -0.75 -4.24
C ILE A 340 10.73 -1.98 -4.91
N THR A 341 10.47 -3.05 -4.16
CA THR A 341 9.85 -4.27 -4.69
C THR A 341 8.36 -4.05 -4.93
N SER A 342 7.77 -4.80 -5.87
CA SER A 342 6.33 -4.73 -6.13
C SER A 342 5.48 -5.23 -4.96
N ASP A 343 6.06 -5.98 -4.03
CA ASP A 343 5.41 -6.40 -2.78
C ASP A 343 5.00 -5.21 -1.90
N ILE A 344 5.52 -4.00 -2.14
CA ILE A 344 5.03 -2.77 -1.49
C ILE A 344 3.52 -2.61 -1.67
N GLY A 345 2.94 -3.07 -2.78
CA GLY A 345 1.50 -3.03 -3.04
C GLY A 345 0.66 -3.92 -2.12
N ALA A 346 1.27 -4.83 -1.36
CA ALA A 346 0.57 -5.62 -0.34
C ALA A 346 0.29 -4.81 0.95
N LEU A 347 0.90 -3.65 1.14
CA LEU A 347 0.66 -2.76 2.28
C LEU A 347 -0.64 -1.95 2.08
N THR A 348 -1.76 -2.61 1.77
CA THR A 348 -2.99 -1.96 1.29
C THR A 348 -3.69 -1.04 2.28
N ALA A 349 -3.28 -1.04 3.54
CA ALA A 349 -3.75 -0.09 4.57
C ALA A 349 -2.77 1.07 4.83
N LEU A 350 -1.68 1.16 4.06
CA LEU A 350 -0.66 2.19 4.22
C LEU A 350 -1.23 3.56 3.84
N ARG A 351 -1.16 4.49 4.79
CA ARG A 351 -1.60 5.88 4.69
C ARG A 351 -0.45 6.83 4.41
N SER A 352 0.73 6.52 4.94
CA SER A 352 1.91 7.36 4.81
C SER A 352 3.13 6.56 4.38
N LEU A 353 3.76 6.98 3.30
CA LEU A 353 4.98 6.37 2.78
C LEU A 353 6.03 7.45 2.51
N ASN A 354 7.06 7.52 3.35
CA ASN A 354 8.20 8.39 3.16
C ASN A 354 9.40 7.61 2.62
N LEU A 355 9.79 7.91 1.39
CA LEU A 355 10.94 7.34 0.68
C LEU A 355 11.98 8.41 0.33
N SER A 356 11.92 9.58 0.96
CA SER A 356 12.77 10.72 0.59
C SER A 356 14.25 10.51 0.93
N GLY A 357 15.16 11.11 0.16
CA GLY A 357 16.60 11.10 0.46
C GLY A 357 17.26 9.73 0.23
N ASN A 358 16.89 9.06 -0.86
CA ASN A 358 17.32 7.70 -1.19
C ASN A 358 17.90 7.67 -2.63
N ASP A 359 18.27 6.48 -3.12
CA ASP A 359 18.87 6.29 -4.46
C ASP A 359 17.87 5.66 -5.46
N ILE A 360 16.57 5.94 -5.30
CA ILE A 360 15.50 5.28 -6.05
C ILE A 360 15.45 5.84 -7.48
N LYS A 361 15.52 4.95 -8.47
CA LYS A 361 15.43 5.31 -9.91
C LYS A 361 14.06 5.07 -10.52
N THR A 362 13.31 4.12 -9.97
CA THR A 362 11.98 3.71 -10.46
C THR A 362 11.11 3.24 -9.29
N VAL A 363 9.80 3.48 -9.39
CA VAL A 363 8.79 2.96 -8.48
C VAL A 363 7.97 1.87 -9.21
N PRO A 364 7.62 0.73 -8.58
CA PRO A 364 6.81 -0.31 -9.21
C PRO A 364 5.35 0.15 -9.43
N ALA A 365 4.69 -0.41 -10.44
CA ALA A 365 3.28 -0.13 -10.76
C ALA A 365 2.32 -0.43 -9.59
N GLU A 366 2.67 -1.42 -8.77
CA GLU A 366 1.91 -1.88 -7.61
C GLU A 366 1.77 -0.82 -6.51
N ILE A 367 2.53 0.27 -6.56
CA ILE A 367 2.28 1.44 -5.72
C ILE A 367 0.84 1.95 -5.90
N GLY A 368 0.25 1.82 -7.09
CA GLY A 368 -1.15 2.19 -7.36
C GLY A 368 -2.18 1.33 -6.62
N LEU A 369 -1.79 0.20 -6.03
CA LEU A 369 -2.68 -0.62 -5.19
C LEU A 369 -2.90 -0.02 -3.80
N LEU A 370 -2.07 0.95 -3.40
CA LEU A 370 -2.17 1.65 -2.12
C LEU A 370 -3.29 2.70 -2.19
N SER A 371 -4.52 2.25 -2.48
CA SER A 371 -5.68 3.10 -2.74
C SER A 371 -6.13 3.96 -1.55
N VAL A 372 -5.58 3.71 -0.36
CA VAL A 372 -5.80 4.49 0.86
C VAL A 372 -4.59 5.33 1.28
N LEU A 373 -3.60 5.49 0.40
CA LEU A 373 -2.39 6.26 0.65
C LEU A 373 -2.70 7.75 0.59
N ASP A 374 -2.49 8.42 1.72
CA ASP A 374 -2.72 9.85 1.91
C ASP A 374 -1.44 10.62 1.55
N ASN A 375 -0.27 10.14 1.96
CA ASN A 375 1.01 10.83 1.78
C ASN A 375 2.07 9.94 1.12
N LEU A 376 2.65 10.43 0.03
CA LEU A 376 3.77 9.79 -0.66
C LEU A 376 4.90 10.80 -0.87
N TRP A 377 5.99 10.63 -0.15
CA TRP A 377 7.18 11.47 -0.31
C TRP A 377 8.30 10.69 -1.01
N LEU A 378 8.68 11.15 -2.20
CA LEU A 378 9.74 10.62 -3.05
C LEU A 378 10.81 11.69 -3.34
N ASN A 379 10.93 12.69 -2.46
CA ASN A 379 11.88 13.80 -2.63
C ASN A 379 13.32 13.30 -2.59
N ASP A 380 14.25 14.04 -3.17
CA ASP A 380 15.69 13.76 -3.07
C ASP A 380 16.04 12.32 -3.51
N ASN A 381 15.70 11.97 -4.75
CA ASN A 381 15.91 10.66 -5.36
C ASN A 381 16.44 10.80 -6.81
N LEU A 382 16.44 9.70 -7.58
CA LEU A 382 16.95 9.65 -8.96
C LEU A 382 15.85 9.30 -9.97
N LEU A 383 14.60 9.66 -9.67
CA LEU A 383 13.44 9.32 -10.52
C LEU A 383 13.47 10.12 -11.82
N THR A 384 13.14 9.44 -12.92
CA THR A 384 12.99 10.05 -14.26
C THR A 384 11.59 9.86 -14.84
N THR A 385 10.80 8.94 -14.28
CA THR A 385 9.45 8.60 -14.71
C THR A 385 8.65 8.00 -13.54
N LEU A 386 7.33 7.92 -13.70
CA LEU A 386 6.40 7.26 -12.78
C LEU A 386 5.53 6.25 -13.54
N PRO A 387 5.14 5.11 -12.92
CA PRO A 387 4.23 4.16 -13.54
C PRO A 387 2.83 4.77 -13.78
N ALA A 388 2.11 4.25 -14.78
CA ALA A 388 0.82 4.78 -15.20
C ALA A 388 -0.28 4.59 -14.13
N GLU A 389 -0.07 3.64 -13.23
CA GLU A 389 -0.92 3.28 -12.10
C GLU A 389 -0.88 4.30 -10.95
N PHE A 390 0.00 5.31 -10.99
CA PHE A 390 -0.03 6.41 -10.01
C PHE A 390 -1.39 7.10 -9.94
N LYS A 391 -2.12 7.16 -11.06
CA LYS A 391 -3.48 7.70 -11.11
C LYS A 391 -4.49 6.96 -10.23
N ASP A 392 -4.19 5.72 -9.85
CA ASP A 392 -5.09 4.89 -9.04
C ASP A 392 -5.02 5.25 -7.55
N LEU A 393 -4.05 6.11 -7.15
CA LEU A 393 -3.94 6.71 -5.83
C LEU A 393 -4.96 7.84 -5.65
N ASN A 394 -6.24 7.48 -5.68
CA ASN A 394 -7.36 8.41 -5.83
C ASN A 394 -7.60 9.36 -4.64
N ILE A 395 -7.02 9.08 -3.47
CA ILE A 395 -7.16 9.91 -2.27
C ILE A 395 -5.87 10.62 -1.87
N LEU A 396 -4.82 10.48 -2.67
CA LEU A 396 -3.49 11.02 -2.36
C LEU A 396 -3.56 12.53 -2.15
N LEU A 397 -3.09 12.96 -0.98
CA LEU A 397 -3.06 14.34 -0.55
C LEU A 397 -1.76 14.99 -0.93
N THR A 398 -0.65 14.39 -0.50
CA THR A 398 0.67 14.94 -0.72
C THR A 398 1.50 14.01 -1.59
N LEU A 399 1.99 14.54 -2.69
CA LEU A 399 2.99 13.89 -3.52
C LEU A 399 4.25 14.76 -3.60
N GLY A 400 5.28 14.34 -2.88
CA GLY A 400 6.61 14.97 -2.94
C GLY A 400 7.47 14.32 -4.01
N LEU A 401 7.87 15.08 -5.03
CA LEU A 401 8.75 14.68 -6.13
C LEU A 401 9.93 15.65 -6.32
N LYS A 402 10.18 16.49 -5.31
CA LYS A 402 11.23 17.50 -5.32
C LYS A 402 12.62 16.87 -5.48
N ASN A 403 13.55 17.54 -6.15
CA ASN A 403 14.95 17.11 -6.27
C ASN A 403 15.09 15.69 -6.83
N ASN A 404 14.64 15.52 -8.08
CA ASN A 404 14.75 14.28 -8.85
C ASN A 404 15.36 14.57 -10.24
N GLU A 405 15.28 13.63 -11.18
CA GLU A 405 15.86 13.72 -12.51
C GLU A 405 14.80 13.84 -13.62
N PHE A 406 13.61 14.37 -13.30
CA PHE A 406 12.54 14.56 -14.29
C PHE A 406 12.90 15.66 -15.30
N THR A 407 12.73 15.37 -16.59
CA THR A 407 12.90 16.34 -17.69
C THR A 407 11.57 16.76 -18.33
N GLU A 408 10.51 16.01 -18.04
CA GLU A 408 9.13 16.27 -18.44
C GLU A 408 8.21 15.88 -17.29
N VAL A 409 7.00 16.45 -17.27
CA VAL A 409 5.96 16.06 -16.32
C VAL A 409 5.36 14.72 -16.75
N PRO A 410 5.39 13.66 -15.91
CA PRO A 410 4.78 12.38 -16.25
C PRO A 410 3.27 12.49 -16.48
N ASN A 411 2.76 11.89 -17.56
CA ASN A 411 1.33 11.98 -17.94
C ASN A 411 0.37 11.57 -16.81
N GLY A 412 0.75 10.58 -15.99
CA GLY A 412 -0.07 10.12 -14.86
C GLY A 412 -0.38 11.21 -13.83
N LEU A 413 0.46 12.24 -13.69
CA LEU A 413 0.22 13.35 -12.76
C LEU A 413 -0.93 14.26 -13.20
N THR A 414 -1.26 14.26 -14.49
CA THR A 414 -2.38 15.04 -15.04
C THR A 414 -3.70 14.27 -14.97
N GLU A 415 -3.68 12.99 -14.59
CA GLU A 415 -4.85 12.12 -14.49
C GLU A 415 -5.44 12.06 -13.06
N PHE A 416 -4.82 12.70 -12.08
CA PHE A 416 -5.35 12.75 -10.71
C PHE A 416 -6.71 13.45 -10.65
N SER A 417 -7.65 12.87 -9.90
CA SER A 417 -8.96 13.50 -9.66
C SER A 417 -8.90 14.58 -8.58
N PHE A 418 -8.05 14.36 -7.57
CA PHE A 418 -7.74 15.29 -6.50
C PHE A 418 -6.29 15.04 -6.06
N ILE A 419 -5.55 16.11 -5.76
CA ILE A 419 -4.26 16.06 -5.08
C ILE A 419 -4.08 17.34 -4.27
N GLY A 420 -3.89 17.26 -2.95
CA GLY A 420 -3.75 18.45 -2.10
C GLY A 420 -2.52 19.28 -2.47
N THR A 421 -1.35 18.68 -2.32
CA THR A 421 -0.06 19.30 -2.63
C THR A 421 0.75 18.44 -3.60
N LEU A 422 1.14 19.05 -4.72
CA LEU A 422 2.11 18.48 -5.66
C LEU A 422 3.40 19.31 -5.61
N ASP A 423 4.45 18.75 -5.02
CA ASP A 423 5.79 19.35 -5.02
C ASP A 423 6.67 18.70 -6.07
N PHE A 424 6.98 19.43 -7.13
CA PHE A 424 7.79 19.02 -8.27
C PHE A 424 9.05 19.90 -8.42
N GLY A 425 9.46 20.59 -7.35
CA GLY A 425 10.59 21.52 -7.38
C GLY A 425 11.94 20.84 -7.62
N ASP A 426 12.98 21.63 -7.91
CA ASP A 426 14.36 21.16 -8.10
C ASP A 426 14.49 20.01 -9.12
N ASN A 427 13.84 20.14 -10.27
CA ASN A 427 13.91 19.17 -11.39
C ASN A 427 14.43 19.86 -12.67
N LYS A 428 14.32 19.21 -13.83
CA LYS A 428 14.77 19.74 -15.15
C LYS A 428 13.61 19.90 -16.13
N VAL A 429 12.41 20.17 -15.63
CA VAL A 429 11.21 20.32 -16.48
C VAL A 429 11.23 21.65 -17.20
N THR A 430 10.91 21.63 -18.50
CA THR A 430 10.94 22.83 -19.36
C THR A 430 9.54 23.39 -19.69
N GLU A 431 8.51 22.55 -19.60
CA GLU A 431 7.12 22.90 -19.94
C GLU A 431 6.14 22.36 -18.90
N LEU A 432 5.15 23.18 -18.53
CA LEU A 432 4.03 22.77 -17.69
C LEU A 432 2.84 22.34 -18.57
N PRO A 433 2.22 21.17 -18.30
CA PRO A 433 1.02 20.74 -19.01
C PRO A 433 -0.18 21.60 -18.61
N LYS A 434 -0.91 22.11 -19.59
CA LYS A 434 -2.17 22.85 -19.38
C LYS A 434 -3.25 21.99 -18.72
N GLU A 435 -3.14 20.67 -18.85
CA GLU A 435 -4.05 19.68 -18.28
C GLU A 435 -4.11 19.74 -16.76
N PHE A 436 -3.10 20.34 -16.09
CA PHE A 436 -3.15 20.65 -14.67
C PHE A 436 -4.31 21.57 -14.28
N ALA A 437 -4.88 22.32 -15.21
CA ALA A 437 -6.11 23.06 -14.99
C ALA A 437 -7.33 22.18 -14.66
N ASN A 438 -7.26 20.87 -14.97
CA ASN A 438 -8.30 19.91 -14.63
C ASN A 438 -8.12 19.29 -13.24
N LEU A 439 -6.98 19.50 -12.59
CA LEU A 439 -6.74 18.97 -11.26
C LEU A 439 -7.55 19.76 -10.22
N SER A 440 -8.10 19.04 -9.25
CA SER A 440 -8.48 19.64 -7.98
C SER A 440 -7.24 19.64 -7.08
N VAL A 441 -6.60 20.81 -6.92
CA VAL A 441 -5.32 20.96 -6.22
C VAL A 441 -5.22 22.25 -5.43
N ASN A 442 -4.61 22.16 -4.23
CA ASN A 442 -4.43 23.28 -3.31
C ASN A 442 -3.06 23.94 -3.47
N ALA A 443 -1.99 23.15 -3.62
CA ALA A 443 -0.64 23.66 -3.79
C ALA A 443 0.08 23.02 -4.97
N LEU A 444 0.56 23.87 -5.88
CA LEU A 444 1.44 23.49 -6.99
C LEU A 444 2.82 24.12 -6.79
N LYS A 445 3.85 23.31 -6.55
CA LYS A 445 5.22 23.80 -6.37
C LYS A 445 6.12 23.29 -7.49
N PHE A 446 6.64 24.23 -8.28
CA PHE A 446 7.51 23.98 -9.43
C PHE A 446 8.83 24.76 -9.35
N ALA A 447 9.23 25.17 -8.15
CA ALA A 447 10.44 25.95 -7.96
C ALA A 447 11.69 25.28 -8.56
N ASN A 448 12.68 26.07 -8.98
CA ASN A 448 13.99 25.59 -9.45
C ASN A 448 13.89 24.53 -10.56
N ASN A 449 13.11 24.82 -11.60
CA ASN A 449 13.03 24.03 -12.82
C ASN A 449 13.57 24.86 -14.02
N GLU A 450 13.37 24.37 -15.25
CA GLU A 450 13.74 25.06 -16.49
C GLU A 450 12.51 25.63 -17.23
N ILE A 451 11.43 25.93 -16.51
CA ILE A 451 10.15 26.37 -17.09
C ILE A 451 10.31 27.76 -17.70
N THR A 452 9.83 27.94 -18.93
CA THR A 452 9.91 29.22 -19.65
C THR A 452 8.57 29.93 -19.81
N MET A 453 7.46 29.19 -19.71
CA MET A 453 6.11 29.69 -19.94
C MET A 453 5.13 29.02 -18.99
N VAL A 454 4.20 29.80 -18.44
CA VAL A 454 3.11 29.33 -17.59
C VAL A 454 1.82 29.25 -18.42
N PRO A 455 1.13 28.09 -18.50
CA PRO A 455 -0.14 27.98 -19.19
C PRO A 455 -1.22 28.86 -18.54
N VAL A 456 -1.95 29.64 -19.34
CA VAL A 456 -3.02 30.53 -18.87
C VAL A 456 -4.12 29.74 -18.16
N GLU A 457 -4.32 28.47 -18.55
CA GLU A 457 -5.34 27.58 -18.02
C GLU A 457 -5.17 27.31 -16.51
N LEU A 458 -3.95 27.38 -15.96
CA LEU A 458 -3.73 27.23 -14.51
C LEU A 458 -4.48 28.30 -13.70
N GLY A 459 -4.76 29.46 -14.29
CA GLY A 459 -5.55 30.53 -13.67
C GLY A 459 -6.99 30.11 -13.34
N SER A 460 -7.47 29.02 -13.94
CA SER A 460 -8.83 28.51 -13.75
C SER A 460 -8.98 27.52 -12.58
N ILE A 461 -7.88 27.05 -11.97
CA ILE A 461 -7.92 26.10 -10.85
C ILE A 461 -8.63 26.76 -9.65
N GLN A 462 -9.72 26.17 -9.16
CA GLN A 462 -10.59 26.85 -8.19
C GLN A 462 -10.00 26.89 -6.78
N ASP A 463 -9.44 25.77 -6.32
CA ASP A 463 -9.05 25.57 -4.92
C ASP A 463 -7.56 25.84 -4.65
N LEU A 464 -6.85 26.41 -5.62
CA LEU A 464 -5.42 26.68 -5.55
C LEU A 464 -5.13 27.80 -4.55
N THR A 465 -4.45 27.47 -3.45
CA THR A 465 -3.99 28.41 -2.41
C THR A 465 -2.51 28.75 -2.56
N LEU A 466 -1.72 27.93 -3.26
CA LEU A 466 -0.30 28.16 -3.51
C LEU A 466 0.11 27.78 -4.94
N LEU A 467 0.81 28.70 -5.61
CA LEU A 467 1.55 28.43 -6.83
C LEU A 467 2.99 28.95 -6.70
N ASP A 468 3.95 28.04 -6.60
CA ASP A 468 5.37 28.35 -6.53
C ASP A 468 6.07 28.09 -7.86
N LEU A 469 6.64 29.14 -8.44
CA LEU A 469 7.31 29.16 -9.74
C LEU A 469 8.73 29.76 -9.65
N GLN A 470 9.29 29.94 -8.45
CA GLN A 470 10.61 30.54 -8.27
C GLN A 470 11.73 29.73 -8.93
N GLY A 471 12.90 30.33 -9.16
CA GLY A 471 14.06 29.68 -9.75
C GLY A 471 13.88 29.14 -11.16
N ASN A 472 12.91 29.66 -11.93
CA ASN A 472 12.62 29.24 -13.30
C ASN A 472 13.09 30.30 -14.32
N ALA A 473 12.96 30.00 -15.61
CA ALA A 473 13.29 30.92 -16.71
C ALA A 473 12.05 31.65 -17.28
N ILE A 474 11.07 31.95 -16.42
CA ILE A 474 9.80 32.57 -16.81
C ILE A 474 10.00 34.06 -17.09
N THR A 475 9.52 34.51 -18.24
CA THR A 475 9.69 35.92 -18.68
C THR A 475 8.40 36.73 -18.69
N GLU A 476 7.25 36.05 -18.62
CA GLU A 476 5.91 36.65 -18.62
C GLU A 476 4.97 35.77 -17.80
N ILE A 477 4.14 36.40 -16.96
CA ILE A 477 3.06 35.74 -16.23
C ILE A 477 1.73 36.20 -16.83
N PRO A 478 0.85 35.29 -17.29
CA PRO A 478 -0.46 35.67 -17.82
C PRO A 478 -1.33 36.40 -16.78
N GLU A 479 -2.20 37.31 -17.24
CA GLU A 479 -3.13 38.04 -16.37
C GLU A 479 -4.02 37.10 -15.56
N GLU A 480 -4.43 35.96 -16.13
CA GLU A 480 -5.23 34.93 -15.46
C GLU A 480 -4.49 34.28 -14.27
N ILE A 481 -3.16 34.17 -14.35
CA ILE A 481 -2.32 33.70 -13.24
C ILE A 481 -2.17 34.79 -12.21
N CYS A 482 -1.91 36.03 -12.61
CA CYS A 482 -1.83 37.13 -11.66
C CYS A 482 -3.16 37.38 -10.94
N ALA A 483 -4.31 37.13 -11.58
CA ALA A 483 -5.64 37.24 -10.97
C ALA A 483 -5.92 36.18 -9.89
N LEU A 484 -5.09 35.14 -9.77
CA LEU A 484 -5.18 34.15 -8.69
C LEU A 484 -5.01 34.80 -7.31
N LYS A 485 -4.21 35.87 -7.21
CA LYS A 485 -4.02 36.64 -5.97
C LYS A 485 -5.30 37.32 -5.47
N ASP A 486 -6.26 37.52 -6.37
CA ASP A 486 -7.53 38.20 -6.10
C ASP A 486 -8.68 37.21 -5.83
N LYS A 487 -8.41 35.89 -5.81
CA LYS A 487 -9.39 34.85 -5.45
C LYS A 487 -9.71 34.86 -3.96
N THR A 488 -10.73 34.08 -3.57
CA THR A 488 -11.08 33.87 -2.17
C THR A 488 -11.23 32.37 -1.91
N PRO A 489 -10.30 31.72 -1.18
CA PRO A 489 -9.06 32.30 -0.64
C PRO A 489 -8.10 32.78 -1.73
N ALA A 490 -7.26 33.77 -1.40
CA ALA A 490 -6.26 34.29 -2.34
C ALA A 490 -5.16 33.25 -2.55
N THR A 491 -4.77 33.02 -3.81
CA THR A 491 -3.62 32.17 -4.10
C THR A 491 -2.33 32.95 -3.83
N VAL A 492 -1.44 32.39 -3.02
CA VAL A 492 -0.08 32.92 -2.87
C VAL A 492 0.72 32.55 -4.11
N LEU A 493 1.26 33.57 -4.79
CA LEU A 493 2.11 33.40 -5.98
C LEU A 493 3.57 33.65 -5.60
N LEU A 494 4.42 32.64 -5.69
CA LEU A 494 5.87 32.80 -5.53
C LEU A 494 6.54 32.92 -6.89
N LEU A 495 7.16 34.06 -7.14
CA LEU A 495 7.83 34.43 -8.38
C LEU A 495 9.22 35.00 -8.07
N ASP A 496 10.16 34.83 -9.00
CA ASP A 496 11.50 35.45 -8.88
C ASP A 496 11.46 36.97 -9.00
N ASP A 497 10.51 37.49 -9.79
CA ASP A 497 10.27 38.91 -9.99
C ASP A 497 8.78 39.21 -9.76
N THR A 498 8.45 39.76 -8.60
CA THR A 498 7.07 40.09 -8.22
C THR A 498 6.46 41.19 -9.11
N THR A 499 7.30 41.97 -9.82
CA THR A 499 6.82 42.99 -10.76
C THR A 499 6.12 42.38 -11.98
N LEU A 500 6.30 41.09 -12.23
CA LEU A 500 5.56 40.35 -13.25
C LEU A 500 4.04 40.34 -13.01
N CYS A 501 3.57 40.62 -11.78
CA CYS A 501 2.15 40.65 -11.42
C CYS A 501 1.65 41.96 -10.76
N GLU A 502 2.46 43.04 -10.70
CA GLU A 502 2.11 44.21 -9.87
C GLU A 502 1.60 45.45 -10.61
N ASP A 503 0.42 45.89 -10.17
CA ASP A 503 0.16 47.27 -9.77
C ASP A 503 -0.11 47.29 -8.23
N GLY A 504 0.82 47.82 -7.42
CA GLY A 504 0.56 48.39 -6.08
C GLY A 504 0.80 47.54 -4.81
N ILE A 505 2.02 47.61 -4.24
CA ILE A 505 2.45 46.98 -2.96
C ILE A 505 1.94 47.72 -1.71
N VAL A 506 1.38 46.96 -0.75
CA VAL A 506 1.63 47.15 0.69
C VAL A 506 2.79 46.22 1.04
N ALA A 507 3.86 46.74 1.64
CA ALA A 507 5.09 45.98 1.87
C ALA A 507 4.81 44.75 2.75
N ALA A 508 5.13 43.55 2.25
CA ALA A 508 5.09 42.32 3.03
C ALA A 508 6.12 42.42 4.17
N VAL A 509 5.68 42.05 5.38
CA VAL A 509 6.54 41.81 6.54
C VAL A 509 7.35 40.53 6.26
N SER A 510 8.64 40.49 6.58
CA SER A 510 9.43 39.28 6.34
C SER A 510 9.09 38.19 7.37
N GLU A 511 9.14 36.91 7.00
CA GLU A 511 8.83 35.79 7.92
C GLU A 511 9.77 35.77 9.14
N TYR A 512 11.01 36.23 8.97
CA TYR A 512 11.92 36.49 10.08
C TYR A 512 11.31 37.47 11.10
N GLU A 513 10.74 38.60 10.65
CA GLU A 513 10.10 39.58 11.55
C GLU A 513 8.93 38.95 12.31
N VAL A 514 8.16 38.07 11.65
CA VAL A 514 7.07 37.32 12.29
C VAL A 514 7.60 36.44 13.43
N LEU A 515 8.67 35.68 13.20
CA LEU A 515 9.25 34.82 14.24
C LEU A 515 9.90 35.63 15.37
N VAL A 516 10.59 36.74 15.04
CA VAL A 516 11.14 37.64 16.07
C VAL A 516 10.03 38.23 16.94
N GLU A 517 8.89 38.60 16.34
CA GLU A 517 7.72 39.06 17.11
C GLU A 517 7.14 37.95 18.00
N LEU A 518 7.04 36.71 17.50
CA LEU A 518 6.61 35.57 18.32
C LEU A 518 7.56 35.36 19.52
N TYR A 519 8.87 35.43 19.28
CA TYR A 519 9.87 35.32 20.33
C TYR A 519 9.74 36.45 21.36
N GLY A 520 9.64 37.70 20.90
CA GLY A 520 9.54 38.90 21.73
C GLY A 520 8.23 39.01 22.52
N ALA A 521 7.12 38.51 21.96
CA ALA A 521 5.81 38.49 22.61
C ALA A 521 5.76 37.57 23.84
N ASN A 522 6.67 36.60 23.94
CA ASN A 522 6.66 35.56 24.97
C ASN A 522 7.95 35.59 25.82
N PRO A 523 8.17 36.59 26.69
CA PRO A 523 9.48 36.80 27.36
C PRO A 523 9.91 35.68 28.32
N ASN A 524 9.01 34.76 28.70
CA ASN A 524 9.30 33.61 29.56
C ASN A 524 9.27 32.28 28.79
N ASN A 525 9.32 32.34 27.45
CA ASN A 525 9.37 31.16 26.61
C ASN A 525 10.68 30.38 26.83
N SER A 526 10.73 29.17 26.29
CA SER A 526 11.95 28.36 26.20
C SER A 526 12.33 28.07 24.74
N LEU A 527 12.01 28.99 23.84
CA LEU A 527 12.48 29.00 22.45
C LEU A 527 13.99 29.29 22.49
N ASN A 528 14.79 28.34 22.04
CA ASN A 528 16.26 28.42 22.11
C ASN A 528 16.85 28.98 20.81
N TRP A 529 16.34 30.13 20.37
CA TRP A 529 16.73 30.76 19.09
C TRP A 529 17.99 31.63 19.19
N GLY A 530 18.65 31.66 20.36
CA GLY A 530 19.94 32.32 20.58
C GLY A 530 19.86 33.83 20.86
N ASP A 531 21.02 34.43 21.19
CA ASP A 531 21.14 35.86 21.53
C ASP A 531 21.25 36.78 20.29
N THR A 532 21.49 36.20 19.11
CA THR A 532 21.57 36.92 17.82
C THR A 532 20.53 36.37 16.87
N LEU A 533 19.36 37.01 16.84
CA LEU A 533 18.32 36.73 15.86
C LEU A 533 18.74 37.36 14.53
N ASP A 534 19.25 36.57 13.59
CA ASP A 534 19.63 37.00 12.25
C ASP A 534 18.88 36.18 11.19
N ASP A 535 18.40 36.84 10.14
CA ASP A 535 17.58 36.27 9.07
C ASP A 535 18.30 35.11 8.35
N GLN A 536 19.63 35.24 8.17
CA GLN A 536 20.47 34.19 7.57
C GLN A 536 20.58 32.91 8.43
N THR A 537 20.12 32.94 9.68
CA THR A 537 20.24 31.84 10.64
C THR A 537 18.91 31.20 11.00
N MET A 538 17.79 31.69 10.45
CA MET A 538 16.44 31.23 10.79
C MET A 538 16.24 29.72 10.56
N ALA A 539 16.88 29.14 9.54
CA ALA A 539 16.87 27.69 9.28
C ALA A 539 17.54 26.85 10.38
N ALA A 540 18.36 27.46 11.24
CA ALA A 540 19.04 26.79 12.36
C ALA A 540 18.28 26.94 13.68
N TRP A 541 17.15 27.65 13.69
CA TRP A 541 16.35 27.87 14.89
C TRP A 541 15.60 26.60 15.26
N GLU A 542 15.68 26.23 16.54
CA GLU A 542 15.02 25.02 17.04
C GLU A 542 13.52 25.04 16.72
N GLY A 543 13.06 24.03 15.98
CA GLY A 543 11.65 23.89 15.63
C GLY A 543 11.20 24.76 14.45
N VAL A 544 12.10 25.38 13.70
CA VAL A 544 11.76 26.08 12.45
C VAL A 544 12.28 25.26 11.28
N THR A 545 11.40 24.86 10.38
CA THR A 545 11.77 24.22 9.12
C THR A 545 11.53 25.21 7.99
N ILE A 546 12.55 25.40 7.14
CA ILE A 546 12.48 26.26 5.97
C ILE A 546 12.58 25.42 4.70
N SER A 547 11.67 25.65 3.76
CA SER A 547 11.74 25.10 2.40
C SER A 547 11.44 26.23 1.41
N GLY A 548 12.23 26.31 0.33
CA GLY A 548 12.06 27.38 -0.67
C GLY A 548 12.28 28.80 -0.12
N GLY A 549 13.02 28.94 0.99
CA GLY A 549 13.20 30.23 1.67
C GLY A 549 12.04 30.64 2.59
N HIS A 550 11.00 29.82 2.70
CA HIS A 550 9.81 30.07 3.54
C HIS A 550 9.69 29.13 4.73
N VAL A 551 9.03 29.58 5.80
CA VAL A 551 8.77 28.74 6.97
C VAL A 551 7.63 27.78 6.66
N THR A 552 7.94 26.48 6.54
CA THR A 552 6.95 25.45 6.19
C THR A 552 6.51 24.60 7.38
N GLU A 553 7.34 24.49 8.41
CA GLU A 553 6.94 23.90 9.69
C GLU A 553 7.46 24.74 10.86
N LEU A 554 6.59 24.89 11.86
CA LEU A 554 6.90 25.55 13.12
C LEU A 554 6.52 24.62 14.29
N GLN A 555 7.53 23.98 14.87
CA GLN A 555 7.41 23.11 16.03
C GLN A 555 7.88 23.81 17.30
N VAL A 556 6.92 24.39 18.03
CA VAL A 556 7.16 25.15 19.25
C VAL A 556 6.41 24.57 20.44
N SER A 557 6.28 23.24 20.44
CA SER A 557 5.65 22.46 21.50
C SER A 557 6.39 22.59 22.84
N ASN A 558 5.65 22.68 23.94
CA ASN A 558 6.20 22.76 25.30
C ASN A 558 7.17 23.93 25.54
N LYS A 559 6.99 25.04 24.80
CA LYS A 559 7.88 26.21 24.86
C LYS A 559 7.39 27.34 25.77
N LYS A 560 6.32 27.10 26.55
CA LYS A 560 5.68 28.08 27.46
C LYS A 560 5.18 29.34 26.75
N ILE A 561 4.80 29.23 25.47
CA ILE A 561 4.19 30.31 24.71
C ILE A 561 2.81 30.61 25.30
N ASP A 562 2.51 31.86 25.62
CA ASP A 562 1.22 32.32 26.14
C ASP A 562 0.45 33.23 25.15
N VAL A 563 1.13 33.83 24.16
CA VAL A 563 0.54 34.70 23.15
C VAL A 563 1.12 34.41 21.76
N LEU A 564 0.27 34.39 20.73
CA LEU A 564 0.70 34.48 19.32
C LEU A 564 0.53 35.93 18.82
N PRO A 565 1.52 36.53 18.13
CA PRO A 565 1.36 37.84 17.52
C PRO A 565 0.39 37.78 16.32
N GLN A 566 -0.23 38.91 15.95
CA GLN A 566 -1.12 38.95 14.77
C GLN A 566 -0.37 38.65 13.47
N SER A 567 0.89 39.04 13.40
CA SER A 567 1.78 38.75 12.27
C SER A 567 1.99 37.26 12.03
N ILE A 568 1.61 36.37 12.96
CA ILE A 568 1.71 34.92 12.77
C ILE A 568 0.95 34.44 11.53
N GLY A 569 -0.12 35.13 11.13
CA GLY A 569 -0.86 34.87 9.89
C GLY A 569 -0.10 35.15 8.60
N GLN A 570 1.07 35.80 8.70
CA GLN A 570 1.91 36.21 7.58
C GLN A 570 3.04 35.20 7.30
N LEU A 571 2.85 33.93 7.68
CA LEU A 571 3.71 32.81 7.30
C LEU A 571 3.04 32.06 6.13
N PRO A 572 3.23 32.50 4.87
CA PRO A 572 2.38 32.11 3.75
C PRO A 572 2.52 30.65 3.35
N MET A 573 3.61 29.97 3.74
CA MET A 573 3.89 28.57 3.37
C MET A 573 3.77 27.59 4.54
N LEU A 574 3.24 28.03 5.69
CA LEU A 574 3.21 27.17 6.87
C LEU A 574 2.21 26.03 6.68
N GLU A 575 2.73 24.81 6.62
CA GLU A 575 1.96 23.57 6.42
C GLU A 575 1.75 22.82 7.73
N SER A 576 2.74 22.86 8.64
CA SER A 576 2.69 22.18 9.92
C SER A 576 2.95 23.15 11.06
N PHE A 577 2.00 23.25 11.99
CA PHE A 577 2.15 24.08 13.17
C PHE A 577 1.87 23.27 14.44
N LYS A 578 2.93 23.01 15.21
CA LYS A 578 2.86 22.25 16.46
C LYS A 578 3.04 23.19 17.64
N LEU A 579 1.92 23.49 18.32
CA LEU A 579 1.80 24.41 19.44
C LEU A 579 1.42 23.70 20.76
N ASN A 580 1.43 22.38 20.79
CA ASN A 580 0.97 21.60 21.92
C ASN A 580 1.81 21.79 23.19
N GLY A 581 1.16 21.70 24.37
CA GLY A 581 1.83 21.82 25.67
C GLY A 581 2.27 23.25 26.04
N ASN A 582 1.59 24.27 25.49
CA ASN A 582 1.86 25.68 25.76
C ASN A 582 0.80 26.27 26.72
N LYS A 583 0.65 27.60 26.74
CA LYS A 583 -0.24 28.35 27.66
C LYS A 583 -1.21 29.25 26.91
N LEU A 584 -1.42 29.03 25.61
CA LEU A 584 -2.30 29.86 24.79
C LEU A 584 -3.71 29.88 25.37
N THR A 585 -4.33 31.06 25.42
CA THR A 585 -5.71 31.24 25.87
C THR A 585 -6.67 31.57 24.73
N ILE A 586 -6.14 32.11 23.62
CA ILE A 586 -6.87 32.52 22.43
C ILE A 586 -5.91 32.47 21.22
N LEU A 587 -6.46 32.27 20.02
CA LEU A 587 -5.75 32.44 18.75
C LEU A 587 -6.10 33.83 18.17
N PRO A 588 -5.15 34.61 17.64
CA PRO A 588 -5.47 35.86 16.93
C PRO A 588 -6.30 35.56 15.67
N ASN A 589 -7.12 36.49 15.18
CA ASN A 589 -7.95 36.24 13.99
C ASN A 589 -7.09 35.97 12.75
N GLU A 590 -5.97 36.67 12.63
CA GLU A 590 -5.00 36.51 11.56
C GLU A 590 -4.36 35.10 11.55
N PHE A 591 -4.43 34.32 12.64
CA PHE A 591 -4.00 32.92 12.65
C PHE A 591 -4.71 32.09 11.57
N PHE A 592 -5.98 32.41 11.28
CA PHE A 592 -6.78 31.68 10.30
C PHE A 592 -6.51 32.11 8.85
N ASP A 593 -5.57 33.03 8.63
CA ASP A 593 -5.04 33.37 7.31
C ASP A 593 -3.98 32.35 6.83
N LEU A 594 -3.56 31.42 7.71
CA LEU A 594 -2.63 30.33 7.42
C LEU A 594 -3.29 29.20 6.61
N VAL A 595 -3.87 29.55 5.46
CA VAL A 595 -4.70 28.65 4.64
C VAL A 595 -3.98 27.43 4.08
N ASN A 596 -2.64 27.42 4.11
CA ASN A 596 -1.81 26.28 3.68
C ASN A 596 -1.56 25.26 4.80
N LEU A 597 -2.09 25.46 6.00
CA LEU A 597 -1.97 24.49 7.09
C LEU A 597 -2.65 23.17 6.73
N VAL A 598 -1.86 22.10 6.85
CA VAL A 598 -2.27 20.70 6.70
C VAL A 598 -2.30 20.02 8.07
N TRP A 599 -1.35 20.35 8.95
CA TRP A 599 -1.19 19.74 10.26
C TRP A 599 -1.20 20.78 11.37
N LEU A 600 -2.14 20.65 12.31
CA LEU A 600 -2.29 21.58 13.43
C LEU A 600 -2.42 20.85 14.77
N GLU A 601 -1.44 21.04 15.66
CA GLU A 601 -1.48 20.57 17.04
C GLU A 601 -1.61 21.74 18.00
N LEU A 602 -2.77 21.86 18.65
CA LEU A 602 -3.09 22.86 19.66
C LEU A 602 -3.36 22.25 21.04
N ASP A 603 -3.20 20.93 21.21
CA ASP A 603 -3.56 20.27 22.46
C ASP A 603 -2.73 20.72 23.66
N SER A 604 -3.25 20.46 24.85
CA SER A 604 -2.57 20.80 26.11
C SER A 604 -2.24 22.30 26.22
N ASN A 605 -3.18 23.17 25.85
CA ASN A 605 -3.14 24.62 26.05
C ASN A 605 -4.25 25.06 27.04
N ASN A 606 -4.61 26.35 27.05
CA ASN A 606 -5.71 26.91 27.85
C ASN A 606 -6.72 27.64 26.96
N ILE A 607 -6.87 27.23 25.69
CA ILE A 607 -7.72 27.92 24.71
C ILE A 607 -9.17 27.83 25.18
N VAL A 608 -9.81 28.97 25.38
CA VAL A 608 -11.17 29.05 25.94
C VAL A 608 -12.28 28.98 24.89
N GLN A 609 -11.93 29.23 23.62
CA GLN A 609 -12.86 29.20 22.49
C GLN A 609 -12.09 28.96 21.20
N ILE A 610 -12.68 28.18 20.30
CA ILE A 610 -12.25 28.03 18.91
C ILE A 610 -13.17 28.90 18.04
N GLN A 611 -12.62 29.82 17.25
CA GLN A 611 -13.39 30.79 16.45
C GLN A 611 -13.99 30.18 15.18
N GLU A 612 -15.06 30.80 14.65
CA GLU A 612 -15.69 30.41 13.37
C GLU A 612 -14.72 30.49 12.18
N ASP A 613 -13.69 31.34 12.25
CA ASP A 613 -12.69 31.43 11.18
C ASP A 613 -11.83 30.15 11.05
N LEU A 614 -11.94 29.17 11.97
CA LEU A 614 -11.31 27.85 11.82
C LEU A 614 -11.59 27.22 10.45
N GLY A 615 -12.81 27.39 9.94
CA GLY A 615 -13.21 26.84 8.63
C GLY A 615 -12.47 27.42 7.42
N ASN A 616 -11.62 28.45 7.61
CA ASN A 616 -10.76 28.98 6.55
C ASN A 616 -9.56 28.08 6.27
N LEU A 617 -9.18 27.21 7.21
CA LEU A 617 -8.06 26.27 7.08
C LEU A 617 -8.45 25.04 6.24
N VAL A 618 -8.98 25.26 5.04
CA VAL A 618 -9.62 24.23 4.20
C VAL A 618 -8.70 23.09 3.77
N ASN A 619 -7.38 23.29 3.87
CA ASN A 619 -6.36 22.28 3.58
C ASN A 619 -6.00 21.40 4.78
N LEU A 620 -6.62 21.64 5.94
CA LEU A 620 -6.27 20.94 7.15
C LEU A 620 -6.72 19.47 7.09
N GLU A 621 -5.77 18.57 7.29
CA GLU A 621 -5.94 17.11 7.28
C GLU A 621 -5.87 16.52 8.69
N TYR A 622 -5.02 17.12 9.53
CA TYR A 622 -4.81 16.69 10.91
C TYR A 622 -5.06 17.85 11.88
N LEU A 623 -6.00 17.64 12.81
CA LEU A 623 -6.35 18.61 13.83
C LEU A 623 -6.41 17.98 15.21
N LYS A 624 -5.51 18.44 16.10
CA LYS A 624 -5.48 18.03 17.49
C LYS A 624 -5.75 19.21 18.43
N LEU A 625 -6.85 19.12 19.18
CA LEU A 625 -7.39 20.20 20.02
C LEU A 625 -7.50 19.83 21.50
N GLY A 626 -7.16 18.60 21.88
CA GLY A 626 -7.35 18.04 23.21
C GLY A 626 -6.82 18.91 24.38
N ASP A 627 -7.27 18.65 25.60
CA ASP A 627 -6.74 19.30 26.82
C ASP A 627 -6.71 20.84 26.85
N ASN A 628 -7.68 21.47 26.18
CA ASN A 628 -7.93 22.91 26.22
C ASN A 628 -9.07 23.28 27.20
N SER A 629 -9.69 24.45 27.06
CA SER A 629 -10.77 24.94 27.94
C SER A 629 -12.03 25.41 27.18
N PHE A 630 -12.12 25.10 25.88
CA PHE A 630 -13.32 25.38 25.09
C PHE A 630 -14.43 24.38 25.41
N THR A 631 -15.67 24.85 25.30
CA THR A 631 -16.88 24.05 25.61
C THR A 631 -17.66 23.63 24.36
N SER A 632 -17.31 24.16 23.20
CA SER A 632 -17.96 23.88 21.90
C SER A 632 -16.94 23.96 20.76
N LEU A 633 -17.20 23.24 19.68
CA LEU A 633 -16.56 23.45 18.37
C LEU A 633 -17.46 24.38 17.53
N PRO A 634 -16.90 25.26 16.68
CA PRO A 634 -17.67 26.14 15.79
C PRO A 634 -18.37 25.33 14.68
N ASP A 635 -19.45 25.87 14.10
CA ASP A 635 -20.15 25.22 12.98
C ASP A 635 -19.25 25.12 11.74
N SER A 636 -18.34 26.09 11.57
CA SER A 636 -17.35 26.10 10.49
C SER A 636 -16.36 24.93 10.49
N ILE A 637 -16.29 24.11 11.56
CA ILE A 637 -15.50 22.86 11.55
C ILE A 637 -15.88 21.98 10.36
N GLY A 638 -17.16 22.01 9.94
CA GLY A 638 -17.64 21.25 8.79
C GLY A 638 -17.16 21.76 7.42
N ASN A 639 -16.44 22.89 7.38
CA ASN A 639 -15.79 23.40 6.16
C ASN A 639 -14.40 22.80 5.94
N LEU A 640 -13.83 22.11 6.93
CA LEU A 640 -12.54 21.44 6.83
C LEU A 640 -12.67 20.13 6.02
N VAL A 641 -13.13 20.22 4.78
CA VAL A 641 -13.55 19.05 3.97
C VAL A 641 -12.42 18.05 3.69
N ASN A 642 -11.16 18.47 3.87
CA ASN A 642 -9.97 17.63 3.78
C ASN A 642 -9.56 16.97 5.10
N LEU A 643 -10.25 17.24 6.21
CA LEU A 643 -9.87 16.71 7.52
C LEU A 643 -10.03 15.19 7.58
N GLU A 644 -8.93 14.52 7.92
CA GLU A 644 -8.84 13.06 8.01
C GLU A 644 -8.72 12.58 9.44
N SER A 645 -8.05 13.36 10.30
CA SER A 645 -7.91 13.06 11.72
C SER A 645 -8.36 14.24 12.58
N LEU A 646 -9.33 13.98 13.46
CA LEU A 646 -9.77 14.91 14.49
C LEU A 646 -9.55 14.29 15.87
N GLN A 647 -8.68 14.92 16.65
CA GLN A 647 -8.36 14.49 18.01
C GLN A 647 -8.70 15.57 19.02
N VAL A 648 -9.64 15.28 19.91
CA VAL A 648 -10.14 16.19 20.94
C VAL A 648 -10.16 15.45 22.27
N ASP A 649 -9.05 14.85 22.67
CA ASP A 649 -8.98 14.04 23.88
C ASP A 649 -8.71 14.85 25.15
N SER A 650 -9.14 14.35 26.29
CA SER A 650 -8.92 14.93 27.61
C SER A 650 -8.15 13.97 28.51
N THR A 651 -7.04 14.44 29.08
CA THR A 651 -6.13 13.71 29.97
C THR A 651 -6.30 14.13 31.43
N PHE A 652 -7.51 14.06 31.99
CA PHE A 652 -7.83 14.21 33.43
C PHE A 652 -8.17 15.61 33.97
N LYS A 653 -7.96 16.72 33.24
CA LYS A 653 -8.31 18.07 33.76
C LYS A 653 -9.80 18.20 34.11
N PHE A 654 -10.69 17.69 33.27
CA PHE A 654 -12.13 17.83 33.45
C PHE A 654 -12.71 16.90 34.52
N LEU A 655 -12.17 15.69 34.67
CA LEU A 655 -12.65 14.68 35.61
C LEU A 655 -12.40 15.05 37.08
N PHE A 656 -11.30 15.76 37.37
CA PHE A 656 -10.89 16.06 38.75
C PHE A 656 -11.04 17.53 39.17
N PHE A 657 -10.97 18.49 38.24
CA PHE A 657 -10.98 19.92 38.58
C PHE A 657 -12.32 20.63 38.32
N GLY A 658 -13.35 19.93 37.84
CA GLY A 658 -14.71 20.48 37.68
C GLY A 658 -14.85 21.56 36.60
N ILE A 659 -13.91 21.63 35.67
CA ILE A 659 -14.00 22.45 34.46
C ILE A 659 -15.04 21.79 33.52
N GLN A 660 -15.81 22.56 32.77
CA GLN A 660 -16.73 22.03 31.77
C GLN A 660 -15.96 21.72 30.48
N GLY A 661 -16.01 20.47 30.02
CA GLY A 661 -15.47 20.05 28.72
C GLY A 661 -16.44 20.31 27.58
N LEU A 662 -16.17 19.71 26.42
CA LEU A 662 -17.04 19.79 25.25
C LEU A 662 -18.45 19.30 25.58
N SER A 663 -19.46 20.17 25.42
CA SER A 663 -20.85 19.86 25.79
C SER A 663 -21.67 19.23 24.67
N GLU A 664 -21.33 19.55 23.41
CA GLU A 664 -21.98 19.03 22.21
C GLU A 664 -21.04 19.06 21.00
N LEU A 665 -21.38 18.29 19.98
CA LEU A 665 -20.72 18.29 18.67
C LEU A 665 -21.67 18.94 17.64
N PRO A 666 -21.17 19.81 16.75
CA PRO A 666 -22.02 20.49 15.77
C PRO A 666 -22.55 19.51 14.70
N GLU A 667 -23.76 19.75 14.20
CA GLU A 667 -24.34 18.95 13.10
C GLU A 667 -23.51 19.04 11.82
N THR A 668 -22.72 20.10 11.63
CA THR A 668 -21.82 20.24 10.48
C THR A 668 -20.63 19.27 10.51
N LEU A 669 -20.36 18.60 11.64
CA LEU A 669 -19.29 17.59 11.73
C LEU A 669 -19.47 16.47 10.69
N GLY A 670 -20.72 16.09 10.39
CA GLY A 670 -21.04 15.10 9.36
C GLY A 670 -20.71 15.51 7.91
N ASN A 671 -20.25 16.75 7.68
CA ASN A 671 -19.74 17.20 6.38
C ASN A 671 -18.31 16.72 6.11
N LEU A 672 -17.59 16.25 7.13
CA LEU A 672 -16.20 15.81 7.04
C LEU A 672 -16.09 14.41 6.43
N LYS A 673 -16.37 14.31 5.12
CA LYS A 673 -16.49 13.03 4.42
C LYS A 673 -15.18 12.25 4.31
N ARG A 674 -14.04 12.91 4.48
CA ARG A 674 -12.70 12.31 4.47
C ARG A 674 -12.20 11.87 5.83
N LEU A 675 -12.95 12.16 6.90
CA LEU A 675 -12.55 11.84 8.26
C LEU A 675 -12.44 10.32 8.43
N THR A 676 -11.22 9.84 8.68
CA THR A 676 -10.90 8.41 8.87
C THR A 676 -10.67 8.09 10.34
N HIS A 677 -10.19 9.04 11.13
CA HIS A 677 -9.85 8.85 12.53
C HIS A 677 -10.49 9.95 13.40
N VAL A 678 -11.28 9.53 14.38
CA VAL A 678 -11.87 10.43 15.38
C VAL A 678 -11.57 9.93 16.77
N THR A 679 -10.96 10.79 17.59
CA THR A 679 -10.89 10.59 19.04
C THR A 679 -11.46 11.80 19.76
N ILE A 680 -12.48 11.57 20.57
CA ILE A 680 -13.11 12.62 21.38
C ILE A 680 -13.37 12.00 22.75
N LYS A 681 -12.32 11.83 23.55
CA LYS A 681 -12.40 11.14 24.85
C LYS A 681 -12.42 12.10 26.03
N GLY A 682 -13.07 11.71 27.13
CA GLY A 682 -12.90 12.39 28.40
C GLY A 682 -13.66 13.72 28.53
N HIS A 683 -14.74 13.90 27.77
CA HIS A 683 -15.61 15.08 27.79
C HIS A 683 -16.99 14.79 28.42
N GLY A 684 -17.93 15.72 28.28
CA GLY A 684 -19.22 15.68 28.98
C GLY A 684 -20.45 15.59 28.08
N PHE A 685 -20.29 15.44 26.76
CA PHE A 685 -21.41 15.43 25.83
C PHE A 685 -22.25 14.14 25.96
N THR A 686 -23.56 14.29 25.76
CA THR A 686 -24.54 13.23 26.05
C THR A 686 -25.11 12.54 24.82
N SER A 687 -24.86 13.07 23.63
CA SER A 687 -25.35 12.54 22.35
C SER A 687 -24.43 12.93 21.19
N LEU A 688 -24.46 12.13 20.13
CA LEU A 688 -23.87 12.47 18.83
C LEU A 688 -24.90 13.18 17.93
N PRO A 689 -24.47 14.07 17.02
CA PRO A 689 -25.35 14.70 16.03
C PRO A 689 -25.90 13.65 15.05
N ASN A 690 -27.08 13.89 14.49
CA ASN A 690 -27.70 12.94 13.54
C ASN A 690 -26.87 12.81 12.25
N SER A 691 -26.15 13.87 11.89
CA SER A 691 -25.22 13.86 10.77
C SER A 691 -24.00 12.96 10.97
N PHE A 692 -23.73 12.44 12.18
CA PHE A 692 -22.55 11.61 12.43
C PHE A 692 -22.48 10.36 11.52
N LYS A 693 -23.64 9.81 11.14
CA LYS A 693 -23.75 8.71 10.17
C LYS A 693 -23.18 9.04 8.78
N ASN A 694 -22.97 10.31 8.47
CA ASN A 694 -22.45 10.77 7.20
C ASN A 694 -20.92 10.64 7.10
N LEU A 695 -20.21 10.20 8.13
CA LEU A 695 -18.77 10.01 8.09
C LEU A 695 -18.41 8.69 7.40
N ASN A 696 -18.58 8.66 6.07
CA ASN A 696 -18.53 7.43 5.27
C ASN A 696 -17.15 6.76 5.24
N SER A 697 -16.07 7.55 5.36
CA SER A 697 -14.68 7.08 5.37
C SER A 697 -14.14 6.78 6.77
N LEU A 698 -14.96 6.95 7.81
CA LEU A 698 -14.52 6.78 9.20
C LEU A 698 -14.12 5.32 9.42
N PHE A 699 -12.87 5.12 9.84
CA PHE A 699 -12.24 3.81 10.06
C PHE A 699 -12.07 3.50 11.55
N TYR A 700 -11.62 4.50 12.30
CA TYR A 700 -11.38 4.41 13.74
C TYR A 700 -12.17 5.52 14.47
N CYS A 701 -12.97 5.11 15.45
CA CYS A 701 -13.76 6.03 16.26
C CYS A 701 -13.64 5.69 17.75
N ASP A 702 -13.08 6.61 18.53
CA ASP A 702 -13.02 6.49 19.99
C ASP A 702 -13.74 7.67 20.66
N LEU A 703 -14.84 7.33 21.32
CA LEU A 703 -15.72 8.23 22.07
C LEU A 703 -15.80 7.83 23.55
N SER A 704 -14.78 7.13 24.06
CA SER A 704 -14.75 6.66 25.45
C SER A 704 -14.67 7.79 26.47
N LEU A 705 -14.99 7.49 27.73
CA LEU A 705 -14.89 8.44 28.85
C LEU A 705 -15.77 9.69 28.67
N ASN A 706 -16.94 9.57 28.05
CA ASN A 706 -17.92 10.66 27.90
C ASN A 706 -19.18 10.40 28.73
N LYS A 707 -20.29 11.05 28.38
CA LYS A 707 -21.59 10.87 29.03
C LYS A 707 -22.68 10.46 28.03
N LEU A 708 -22.30 9.78 26.95
CA LEU A 708 -23.24 9.33 25.94
C LEU A 708 -24.28 8.42 26.58
N VAL A 709 -25.56 8.75 26.40
CA VAL A 709 -26.68 7.95 26.92
C VAL A 709 -27.26 7.05 25.82
N THR A 710 -27.19 7.50 24.57
CA THR A 710 -27.65 6.78 23.38
C THR A 710 -26.77 7.10 22.18
N LEU A 711 -26.73 6.18 21.21
CA LEU A 711 -26.24 6.47 19.85
C LEU A 711 -27.39 6.88 18.92
N PRO A 712 -27.11 7.54 17.77
CA PRO A 712 -28.10 7.77 16.73
C PRO A 712 -28.75 6.47 16.25
N ASN A 713 -30.04 6.52 15.90
CA ASN A 713 -30.80 5.33 15.46
C ASN A 713 -30.41 4.80 14.06
N ASP A 714 -29.68 5.59 13.28
CA ASP A 714 -29.20 5.22 11.95
C ASP A 714 -27.67 5.33 11.93
N LEU A 715 -26.96 4.22 11.73
CA LEU A 715 -25.49 4.18 11.60
C LEU A 715 -25.03 3.62 10.24
N ASN A 716 -25.97 3.34 9.33
CA ASN A 716 -25.75 2.69 8.04
C ASN A 716 -24.77 3.40 7.08
N GLY A 717 -24.43 4.66 7.33
CA GLY A 717 -23.46 5.39 6.53
C GLY A 717 -22.02 5.20 6.96
N LEU A 718 -21.74 4.60 8.12
CA LEU A 718 -20.38 4.32 8.63
C LEU A 718 -19.76 3.08 7.97
N SER A 719 -19.76 3.05 6.64
CA SER A 719 -19.46 1.86 5.81
C SER A 719 -18.01 1.40 5.81
N SER A 720 -17.10 2.18 6.38
CA SER A 720 -15.65 1.89 6.47
C SER A 720 -15.17 1.63 7.89
N LEU A 721 -16.06 1.70 8.89
CA LEU A 721 -15.66 1.68 10.30
C LEU A 721 -15.25 0.28 10.72
N GLU A 722 -14.02 0.14 11.22
CA GLU A 722 -13.49 -1.13 11.70
C GLU A 722 -13.35 -1.17 13.22
N THR A 723 -13.05 -0.02 13.86
CA THR A 723 -12.88 0.09 15.31
C THR A 723 -13.82 1.12 15.89
N LEU A 724 -14.67 0.68 16.83
CA LEU A 724 -15.59 1.54 17.57
C LEU A 724 -15.41 1.35 19.08
N ILE A 725 -14.95 2.41 19.74
CA ILE A 725 -14.65 2.44 21.16
C ILE A 725 -15.63 3.40 21.85
N LEU A 726 -16.44 2.85 22.76
CA LEU A 726 -17.55 3.52 23.44
C LEU A 726 -17.53 3.27 24.96
N ASN A 727 -16.47 2.68 25.50
CA ASN A 727 -16.39 2.34 26.91
C ASN A 727 -16.42 3.57 27.83
N GLU A 728 -16.76 3.37 29.10
CA GLU A 728 -16.81 4.47 30.10
C GLU A 728 -17.77 5.59 29.67
N ASN A 729 -19.00 5.21 29.31
CA ASN A 729 -20.09 6.12 28.97
C ASN A 729 -21.33 5.80 29.83
N GLY A 730 -22.50 6.35 29.49
CA GLY A 730 -23.77 6.06 30.13
C GLY A 730 -24.77 5.33 29.23
N LEU A 731 -24.29 4.56 28.24
CA LEU A 731 -25.14 3.92 27.24
C LEU A 731 -26.02 2.87 27.92
N SER A 732 -27.34 2.97 27.74
CA SER A 732 -28.27 1.95 28.25
C SER A 732 -28.61 0.85 27.23
N VAL A 733 -28.39 1.11 25.94
CA VAL A 733 -28.70 0.22 24.83
C VAL A 733 -27.86 0.58 23.60
N LEU A 734 -27.57 -0.39 22.74
CA LEU A 734 -27.06 -0.16 21.37
C LEU A 734 -28.23 -0.18 20.37
N PRO A 735 -28.28 0.72 19.37
CA PRO A 735 -29.34 0.72 18.38
C PRO A 735 -29.24 -0.53 17.48
N GLU A 736 -30.36 -0.99 16.91
CA GLU A 736 -30.36 -2.10 15.93
C GLU A 736 -29.48 -1.78 14.71
N SER A 737 -29.36 -0.52 14.32
CA SER A 737 -28.47 -0.11 13.21
C SER A 737 -26.98 -0.34 13.48
N ILE A 738 -26.57 -0.79 14.68
CA ILE A 738 -25.18 -1.20 14.93
C ILE A 738 -24.77 -2.32 13.97
N GLY A 739 -25.69 -3.23 13.63
CA GLY A 739 -25.43 -4.33 12.69
C GLY A 739 -25.23 -3.88 11.24
N ASP A 740 -25.57 -2.63 10.90
CA ASP A 740 -25.32 -2.08 9.56
C ASP A 740 -23.83 -1.83 9.29
N ILE A 741 -22.99 -1.78 10.35
CA ILE A 741 -21.54 -1.55 10.26
C ILE A 741 -20.82 -2.87 10.01
N ALA A 742 -21.09 -3.51 8.87
CA ALA A 742 -20.58 -4.84 8.54
C ALA A 742 -19.03 -4.94 8.48
N THR A 743 -18.32 -3.82 8.40
CA THR A 743 -16.85 -3.75 8.44
C THR A 743 -16.27 -3.84 9.84
N LEU A 744 -17.07 -3.73 10.90
CA LEU A 744 -16.59 -3.63 12.27
C LEU A 744 -15.84 -4.90 12.71
N LYS A 745 -14.61 -4.72 13.20
CA LYS A 745 -13.73 -5.75 13.76
C LYS A 745 -13.61 -5.67 15.27
N THR A 746 -13.60 -4.46 15.82
CA THR A 746 -13.43 -4.22 17.26
C THR A 746 -14.55 -3.34 17.79
N LEU A 747 -15.24 -3.83 18.82
CA LEU A 747 -16.29 -3.11 19.53
C LEU A 747 -16.04 -3.13 21.04
N TRP A 748 -15.77 -1.96 21.62
CA TRP A 748 -15.60 -1.82 23.07
C TRP A 748 -16.76 -0.99 23.65
N VAL A 749 -17.55 -1.61 24.51
CA VAL A 749 -18.73 -1.01 25.17
C VAL A 749 -18.72 -1.25 26.68
N HIS A 750 -17.60 -1.69 27.24
CA HIS A 750 -17.46 -1.96 28.67
C HIS A 750 -17.62 -0.69 29.55
N ASN A 751 -17.89 -0.87 30.85
CA ASN A 751 -18.15 0.24 31.78
C ASN A 751 -19.25 1.20 31.26
N ASN A 752 -20.42 0.63 30.95
CA ASN A 752 -21.63 1.36 30.54
C ASN A 752 -22.84 0.87 31.37
N ASN A 753 -24.05 1.24 30.97
CA ASN A 753 -25.31 0.83 31.60
C ASN A 753 -26.14 -0.09 30.69
N ILE A 754 -25.49 -0.83 29.76
CA ILE A 754 -26.20 -1.62 28.74
C ILE A 754 -26.94 -2.76 29.42
N THR A 755 -28.25 -2.85 29.20
CA THR A 755 -29.09 -3.93 29.77
C THR A 755 -29.30 -5.10 28.80
N VAL A 756 -29.20 -4.86 27.49
CA VAL A 756 -29.41 -5.85 26.44
C VAL A 756 -28.61 -5.49 25.19
N LEU A 757 -28.10 -6.51 24.49
CA LEU A 757 -27.54 -6.35 23.15
C LEU A 757 -28.64 -6.54 22.08
N PRO A 758 -28.71 -5.70 21.03
CA PRO A 758 -29.69 -5.84 19.95
C PRO A 758 -29.46 -7.13 19.16
N ASN A 759 -30.50 -7.66 18.50
CA ASN A 759 -30.35 -8.85 17.66
C ASN A 759 -29.36 -8.61 16.51
N ALA A 760 -29.32 -7.40 15.96
CA ALA A 760 -28.39 -7.02 14.91
C ALA A 760 -26.90 -7.10 15.31
N ILE A 761 -26.55 -7.32 16.59
CA ILE A 761 -25.16 -7.59 16.96
C ILE A 761 -24.59 -8.79 16.19
N GLY A 762 -25.43 -9.78 15.86
CA GLY A 762 -25.04 -10.96 15.08
C GLY A 762 -24.83 -10.71 13.59
N ASP A 763 -25.08 -9.49 13.10
CA ASP A 763 -24.82 -9.10 11.70
C ASP A 763 -23.39 -8.59 11.49
N LEU A 764 -22.63 -8.36 12.57
CA LEU A 764 -21.23 -7.93 12.56
C LEU A 764 -20.27 -9.08 12.23
N LEU A 765 -20.40 -9.68 11.05
CA LEU A 765 -19.72 -10.93 10.70
C LEU A 765 -18.17 -10.85 10.70
N ASN A 766 -17.61 -9.64 10.62
CA ASN A 766 -16.16 -9.40 10.66
C ASN A 766 -15.63 -9.14 12.09
N LEU A 767 -16.49 -9.14 13.11
CA LEU A 767 -16.09 -8.83 14.49
C LEU A 767 -15.14 -9.89 15.04
N THR A 768 -13.96 -9.45 15.50
CA THR A 768 -12.93 -10.28 16.11
C THR A 768 -12.81 -10.02 17.62
N GLU A 769 -13.19 -8.84 18.08
CA GLU A 769 -13.12 -8.46 19.50
C GLU A 769 -14.37 -7.72 19.98
N LEU A 770 -14.98 -8.24 21.05
CA LEU A 770 -16.11 -7.63 21.75
C LEU A 770 -15.82 -7.54 23.25
N GLU A 771 -15.65 -6.31 23.75
CA GLU A 771 -15.45 -6.00 25.17
C GLU A 771 -16.69 -5.33 25.75
N ALA A 772 -17.46 -6.06 26.55
CA ALA A 772 -18.73 -5.61 27.13
C ALA A 772 -18.81 -5.80 28.66
N PHE A 773 -17.66 -5.88 29.33
CA PHE A 773 -17.59 -6.07 30.77
C PHE A 773 -18.11 -4.86 31.57
N ASN A 774 -18.48 -5.05 32.83
CA ASN A 774 -19.03 -4.02 33.72
C ASN A 774 -20.21 -3.26 33.06
N ASN A 775 -21.24 -4.01 32.70
CA ASN A 775 -22.52 -3.50 32.21
C ASN A 775 -23.66 -4.07 33.07
N GLN A 776 -24.89 -4.01 32.58
CA GLN A 776 -26.08 -4.55 33.25
C GLN A 776 -26.76 -5.61 32.35
N ILE A 777 -25.99 -6.31 31.51
CA ILE A 777 -26.54 -7.23 30.52
C ILE A 777 -27.16 -8.42 31.25
N GLU A 778 -28.47 -8.60 31.05
CA GLU A 778 -29.25 -9.69 31.63
C GLU A 778 -29.37 -10.87 30.66
N VAL A 779 -29.45 -10.61 29.34
CA VAL A 779 -29.66 -11.66 28.33
C VAL A 779 -28.85 -11.44 27.06
N LEU A 780 -28.35 -12.52 26.46
CA LEU A 780 -27.69 -12.49 25.15
C LEU A 780 -28.67 -12.91 24.03
N PRO A 781 -28.69 -12.21 22.88
CA PRO A 781 -29.50 -12.62 21.74
C PRO A 781 -28.91 -13.89 21.08
N SER A 782 -29.75 -14.77 20.55
CA SER A 782 -29.28 -16.00 19.87
C SER A 782 -28.41 -15.70 18.65
N SER A 783 -28.58 -14.53 18.03
CA SER A 783 -27.77 -14.06 16.90
C SER A 783 -26.30 -13.85 17.26
N ILE A 784 -25.92 -13.75 18.54
CA ILE A 784 -24.52 -13.65 18.96
C ILE A 784 -23.68 -14.82 18.42
N GLY A 785 -24.29 -16.00 18.25
CA GLY A 785 -23.66 -17.19 17.68
C GLY A 785 -23.27 -17.08 16.20
N ASN A 786 -23.65 -16.00 15.51
CA ASN A 786 -23.26 -15.74 14.13
C ASN A 786 -21.84 -15.15 14.00
N LEU A 787 -21.25 -14.66 15.09
CA LEU A 787 -19.95 -13.97 15.11
C LEU A 787 -18.77 -14.96 15.01
N ARG A 788 -18.71 -15.74 13.93
CA ARG A 788 -17.77 -16.87 13.80
C ARG A 788 -16.30 -16.48 13.68
N ASN A 789 -16.00 -15.20 13.46
CA ASN A 789 -14.64 -14.65 13.44
C ASN A 789 -14.20 -14.10 14.80
N LEU A 790 -15.05 -14.18 15.83
CA LEU A 790 -14.77 -13.62 17.14
C LEU A 790 -13.65 -14.40 17.84
N ILE A 791 -12.58 -13.69 18.20
CA ILE A 791 -11.38 -14.24 18.86
C ILE A 791 -11.42 -13.95 20.36
N LYS A 792 -11.92 -12.77 20.74
CA LYS A 792 -11.93 -12.30 22.13
C LYS A 792 -13.31 -11.77 22.50
N LEU A 793 -13.84 -12.30 23.60
CA LEU A 793 -15.15 -11.95 24.14
C LEU A 793 -15.08 -11.77 25.66
N ASN A 794 -15.56 -10.63 26.14
CA ASN A 794 -15.59 -10.34 27.56
C ASN A 794 -16.95 -9.77 28.00
N PHE A 795 -17.64 -10.53 28.84
CA PHE A 795 -18.89 -10.15 29.50
C PHE A 795 -18.75 -10.13 31.03
N SER A 796 -17.54 -9.98 31.56
CA SER A 796 -17.33 -9.98 33.01
C SER A 796 -18.09 -8.83 33.70
N GLY A 797 -18.57 -8.99 34.94
CA GLY A 797 -19.27 -7.90 35.64
C GLY A 797 -20.63 -7.54 35.02
N ASN A 798 -21.41 -8.53 34.61
CA ASN A 798 -22.78 -8.36 34.12
C ASN A 798 -23.77 -9.14 35.02
N GLN A 799 -24.99 -9.38 34.53
CA GLN A 799 -26.06 -10.07 35.27
C GLN A 799 -26.47 -11.37 34.56
N LEU A 800 -25.54 -12.02 33.84
CA LEU A 800 -25.84 -13.23 33.07
C LEU A 800 -25.96 -14.46 33.97
N GLU A 801 -26.99 -15.27 33.75
CA GLU A 801 -27.16 -16.61 34.32
C GLU A 801 -27.03 -17.69 33.24
N ASP A 802 -27.02 -18.98 33.63
CA ASP A 802 -26.89 -20.11 32.71
C ASP A 802 -27.99 -20.12 31.62
N ALA A 803 -29.22 -19.69 31.95
CA ALA A 803 -30.36 -19.67 31.03
C ALA A 803 -30.29 -18.53 29.98
N ASP A 804 -29.43 -17.55 30.21
CA ASP A 804 -29.28 -16.34 29.38
C ASP A 804 -28.25 -16.52 28.26
N ILE A 805 -27.52 -17.65 28.29
CA ILE A 805 -26.59 -18.05 27.23
C ILE A 805 -27.34 -18.94 26.22
N PRO A 806 -27.66 -18.43 25.01
CA PRO A 806 -28.34 -19.22 24.00
C PRO A 806 -27.44 -20.36 23.49
N SER A 807 -28.04 -21.47 23.04
CA SER A 807 -27.30 -22.62 22.50
C SER A 807 -26.37 -22.25 21.34
N GLU A 808 -26.74 -21.25 20.57
CA GLU A 808 -25.99 -20.72 19.44
C GLU A 808 -24.69 -20.02 19.86
N PHE A 809 -24.56 -19.57 21.11
CA PHE A 809 -23.32 -19.00 21.65
C PHE A 809 -22.12 -19.96 21.48
N PHE A 810 -22.37 -21.26 21.57
CA PHE A 810 -21.34 -22.28 21.43
C PHE A 810 -20.94 -22.56 19.97
N ASN A 811 -21.47 -21.78 18.99
CA ASN A 811 -21.01 -21.78 17.60
C ASN A 811 -19.81 -20.84 17.34
N LEU A 812 -19.33 -20.13 18.36
CA LEU A 812 -18.18 -19.20 18.29
C LEU A 812 -16.84 -19.95 18.24
N THR A 813 -16.68 -20.86 17.27
CA THR A 813 -15.59 -21.85 17.26
C THR A 813 -14.18 -21.26 17.06
N ALA A 814 -14.07 -20.00 16.62
CA ALA A 814 -12.78 -19.29 16.51
C ALA A 814 -12.34 -18.61 17.83
N LEU A 815 -13.18 -18.66 18.87
CA LEU A 815 -12.96 -17.94 20.12
C LEU A 815 -11.76 -18.50 20.88
N LYS A 816 -10.81 -17.63 21.21
CA LYS A 816 -9.60 -17.96 21.96
C LYS A 816 -9.65 -17.46 23.40
N LYS A 817 -10.33 -16.35 23.65
CA LYS A 817 -10.38 -15.73 24.97
C LYS A 817 -11.82 -15.43 25.36
N LEU A 818 -12.27 -16.05 26.44
CA LEU A 818 -13.62 -15.89 26.97
C LEU A 818 -13.57 -15.51 28.45
N PHE A 819 -14.07 -14.32 28.75
CA PHE A 819 -14.14 -13.79 30.12
C PHE A 819 -15.60 -13.59 30.53
N LEU A 820 -16.01 -14.31 31.58
CA LEU A 820 -17.37 -14.40 32.14
C LEU A 820 -17.35 -14.17 33.66
N SER A 821 -16.31 -13.53 34.17
CA SER A 821 -16.10 -13.35 35.62
C SER A 821 -17.15 -12.42 36.22
N THR A 822 -17.49 -12.57 37.50
CA THR A 822 -18.42 -11.67 38.20
C THR A 822 -19.78 -11.57 37.48
N ASN A 823 -20.44 -12.71 37.29
CA ASN A 823 -21.82 -12.84 36.82
C ASN A 823 -22.60 -13.73 37.82
N GLU A 824 -23.75 -14.25 37.42
CA GLU A 824 -24.65 -15.08 38.23
C GLU A 824 -24.67 -16.55 37.76
N PHE A 825 -23.61 -17.01 37.08
CA PHE A 825 -23.52 -18.38 36.58
C PHE A 825 -23.51 -19.42 37.71
N THR A 826 -24.17 -20.55 37.48
CA THR A 826 -24.22 -21.69 38.41
C THR A 826 -23.33 -22.85 38.00
N SER A 827 -22.95 -22.92 36.72
CA SER A 827 -22.15 -24.00 36.17
C SER A 827 -21.27 -23.58 34.98
N ILE A 828 -20.26 -24.39 34.65
CA ILE A 828 -19.75 -24.46 33.26
C ILE A 828 -20.54 -25.57 32.53
N PRO A 829 -21.33 -25.24 31.50
CA PRO A 829 -22.13 -26.23 30.77
C PRO A 829 -21.28 -27.10 29.84
N SER A 830 -21.80 -28.28 29.44
CA SER A 830 -21.05 -29.22 28.59
C SER A 830 -20.80 -28.70 27.18
N GLU A 831 -21.68 -27.82 26.69
CA GLU A 831 -21.56 -27.15 25.39
C GLU A 831 -20.30 -26.26 25.28
N ILE A 832 -19.68 -25.88 26.41
CA ILE A 832 -18.40 -25.16 26.40
C ILE A 832 -17.34 -25.92 25.61
N GLY A 833 -17.40 -27.26 25.60
CA GLY A 833 -16.45 -28.13 24.91
C GLY A 833 -16.47 -27.98 23.38
N ASN A 834 -17.46 -27.27 22.81
CA ASN A 834 -17.50 -26.96 21.38
C ASN A 834 -16.53 -25.84 20.97
N LEU A 835 -16.04 -25.03 21.93
CA LEU A 835 -15.17 -23.88 21.66
C LEU A 835 -13.69 -24.28 21.65
N THR A 836 -13.33 -25.23 20.78
CA THR A 836 -12.05 -25.97 20.82
C THR A 836 -10.78 -25.11 20.67
N GLU A 837 -10.90 -23.89 20.14
CA GLU A 837 -9.80 -22.93 19.99
C GLU A 837 -9.54 -22.11 21.28
N LEU A 838 -10.34 -22.29 22.34
CA LEU A 838 -10.17 -21.54 23.59
C LEU A 838 -8.79 -21.78 24.23
N GLU A 839 -8.11 -20.67 24.51
CA GLU A 839 -6.83 -20.61 25.20
C GLU A 839 -6.99 -20.05 26.63
N GLU A 840 -7.93 -19.12 26.83
CA GLU A 840 -8.21 -18.47 28.11
C GLU A 840 -9.71 -18.50 28.42
N LEU A 841 -10.06 -19.02 29.60
CA LEU A 841 -11.44 -19.10 30.09
C LEU A 841 -11.52 -18.61 31.54
N PHE A 842 -12.34 -17.61 31.84
CA PHE A 842 -12.41 -17.03 33.19
C PHE A 842 -13.84 -16.86 33.69
N TYR A 843 -14.17 -17.58 34.76
CA TYR A 843 -15.42 -17.54 35.53
C TYR A 843 -15.22 -17.02 36.96
N THR A 844 -14.14 -16.27 37.21
CA THR A 844 -13.79 -15.81 38.57
C THR A 844 -14.91 -15.01 39.23
N ASP A 845 -15.11 -15.17 40.53
CA ASP A 845 -16.11 -14.45 41.33
C ASP A 845 -17.59 -14.67 40.90
N ASN A 846 -17.90 -15.79 40.23
CA ASN A 846 -19.29 -16.28 40.09
C ASN A 846 -19.68 -17.05 41.36
N THR A 847 -20.16 -16.34 42.38
CA THR A 847 -20.29 -16.91 43.73
C THR A 847 -21.31 -18.05 43.86
N SER A 848 -22.30 -18.12 42.96
CA SER A 848 -23.32 -19.19 42.91
C SER A 848 -22.83 -20.46 42.20
N MET A 849 -21.69 -20.38 41.51
CA MET A 849 -21.16 -21.44 40.66
C MET A 849 -20.62 -22.60 41.47
N ASN A 850 -21.15 -23.81 41.27
CA ASN A 850 -20.77 -25.00 42.04
C ASN A 850 -20.50 -26.25 41.18
N GLU A 851 -20.71 -26.16 39.86
CA GLU A 851 -20.58 -27.30 38.94
C GLU A 851 -19.68 -26.96 37.74
N VAL A 852 -18.91 -27.95 37.28
CA VAL A 852 -18.07 -27.88 36.07
C VAL A 852 -18.30 -29.16 35.27
N ALA A 853 -18.75 -29.03 34.02
CA ALA A 853 -18.96 -30.17 33.14
C ALA A 853 -17.63 -30.86 32.75
N PRO A 854 -17.58 -32.21 32.68
CA PRO A 854 -16.38 -32.94 32.26
C PRO A 854 -15.94 -32.62 30.83
N GLU A 855 -16.86 -32.22 29.94
CA GLU A 855 -16.59 -31.86 28.54
C GLU A 855 -15.67 -30.62 28.38
N LEU A 856 -15.36 -29.91 29.48
CA LEU A 856 -14.29 -28.92 29.48
C LEU A 856 -12.93 -29.51 29.04
N GLU A 857 -12.72 -30.83 29.20
CA GLU A 857 -11.55 -31.54 28.70
C GLU A 857 -11.36 -31.45 27.17
N ASN A 858 -12.43 -31.16 26.42
CA ASN A 858 -12.38 -31.02 24.96
C ASN A 858 -11.63 -29.75 24.52
N LEU A 859 -11.39 -28.80 25.43
CA LEU A 859 -10.64 -27.58 25.17
C LEU A 859 -9.13 -27.84 25.17
N ILE A 860 -8.65 -28.55 24.15
CA ILE A 860 -7.26 -29.04 24.05
C ILE A 860 -6.20 -27.94 23.98
N ASN A 861 -6.60 -26.70 23.65
CA ASN A 861 -5.75 -25.53 23.56
C ASN A 861 -5.76 -24.67 24.84
N LEU A 862 -6.56 -25.04 25.85
CA LEU A 862 -6.79 -24.21 27.03
C LEU A 862 -5.52 -24.11 27.89
N ARG A 863 -5.02 -22.88 28.04
CA ARG A 863 -3.80 -22.55 28.78
C ARG A 863 -4.10 -22.06 30.19
N SER A 864 -5.19 -21.30 30.34
CA SER A 864 -5.57 -20.66 31.59
C SER A 864 -7.06 -20.79 31.85
N CYS A 865 -7.42 -21.28 33.04
CA CYS A 865 -8.80 -21.41 33.49
C CYS A 865 -8.97 -20.78 34.88
N GLY A 866 -9.74 -19.70 34.98
CA GLY A 866 -9.98 -18.98 36.23
C GLY A 866 -11.31 -19.33 36.89
N LEU A 867 -11.26 -19.96 38.06
CA LEU A 867 -12.42 -20.41 38.85
C LEU A 867 -12.40 -19.90 40.30
N LYS A 868 -11.46 -19.01 40.64
CA LYS A 868 -11.35 -18.40 41.96
C LYS A 868 -12.62 -17.63 42.32
N GLY A 869 -13.03 -17.62 43.58
CA GLY A 869 -14.23 -16.90 44.05
C GLY A 869 -15.55 -17.59 43.70
N THR A 870 -15.51 -18.86 43.29
CA THR A 870 -16.70 -19.70 43.04
C THR A 870 -17.02 -20.56 44.26
N SER A 871 -18.18 -21.22 44.24
CA SER A 871 -18.59 -22.22 45.25
C SER A 871 -18.22 -23.66 44.86
N ILE A 872 -17.36 -23.86 43.86
CA ILE A 872 -16.89 -25.19 43.44
C ILE A 872 -16.07 -25.82 44.57
N THR A 873 -16.31 -27.10 44.87
CA THR A 873 -15.55 -27.85 45.89
C THR A 873 -14.72 -28.99 45.32
N SER A 874 -14.96 -29.38 44.07
CA SER A 874 -14.26 -30.47 43.38
C SER A 874 -14.36 -30.30 41.87
N LEU A 875 -13.37 -30.81 41.13
CA LEU A 875 -13.37 -30.84 39.67
C LEU A 875 -13.54 -32.28 39.14
N PRO A 876 -14.17 -32.49 37.97
CA PRO A 876 -14.22 -33.80 37.34
C PRO A 876 -12.81 -34.37 37.08
N PRO A 877 -12.61 -35.70 37.17
CA PRO A 877 -11.32 -36.35 36.87
C PRO A 877 -10.75 -35.97 35.50
N GLU A 878 -11.61 -35.82 34.50
CA GLU A 878 -11.32 -35.38 33.13
C GLU A 878 -10.65 -34.00 33.12
N VAL A 879 -11.26 -33.04 33.83
CA VAL A 879 -10.75 -31.67 33.98
C VAL A 879 -9.44 -31.63 34.76
N CYS A 880 -9.33 -32.45 35.82
CA CYS A 880 -8.08 -32.58 36.57
C CYS A 880 -6.91 -33.12 35.72
N ALA A 881 -7.19 -33.99 34.73
CA ALA A 881 -6.18 -34.53 33.83
C ALA A 881 -5.56 -33.48 32.89
N MET A 882 -6.28 -32.39 32.60
CA MET A 882 -5.79 -31.27 31.76
C MET A 882 -4.54 -30.59 32.32
N ARG A 883 -4.25 -30.77 33.62
CA ARG A 883 -3.06 -30.21 34.29
C ARG A 883 -1.75 -30.88 33.88
N THR A 884 -1.80 -32.16 33.51
CA THR A 884 -0.59 -32.98 33.34
C THR A 884 -0.62 -33.93 32.13
N GLY A 885 -1.72 -33.98 31.37
CA GLY A 885 -1.98 -35.01 30.36
C GLY A 885 -2.33 -34.55 28.94
N GLY A 886 -2.39 -33.23 28.66
CA GLY A 886 -2.76 -32.67 27.35
C GLY A 886 -1.57 -32.25 26.46
N ASN A 887 -1.86 -31.78 25.22
CA ASN A 887 -0.88 -31.15 24.33
C ASN A 887 -0.33 -29.83 24.89
N VAL A 888 -1.16 -29.12 25.68
CA VAL A 888 -0.80 -27.92 26.45
C VAL A 888 -1.29 -28.14 27.88
N ASN A 889 -0.47 -27.84 28.89
CA ASN A 889 -0.88 -27.95 30.30
C ASN A 889 -1.71 -26.73 30.69
N THR A 890 -2.93 -26.94 31.21
CA THR A 890 -3.81 -25.87 31.68
C THR A 890 -3.45 -25.44 33.10
N SER A 891 -3.31 -24.12 33.31
CA SER A 891 -3.19 -23.51 34.64
C SER A 891 -4.59 -23.18 35.18
N PHE A 892 -4.98 -23.83 36.28
CA PHE A 892 -6.23 -23.52 37.00
C PHE A 892 -5.97 -22.54 38.14
N ILE A 893 -6.74 -21.45 38.17
CA ILE A 893 -6.68 -20.43 39.21
C ILE A 893 -7.92 -20.62 40.10
N VAL A 894 -7.75 -21.22 41.28
CA VAL A 894 -8.82 -21.56 42.25
C VAL A 894 -8.55 -20.93 43.63
N ASP A 895 -9.53 -21.00 44.54
CA ASP A 895 -9.30 -20.64 45.94
C ASP A 895 -8.53 -21.76 46.67
N GLY A 896 -7.24 -21.55 46.88
CA GLY A 896 -6.37 -22.52 47.58
C GLY A 896 -5.55 -23.39 46.62
N ASP A 897 -5.29 -24.63 47.03
CA ASP A 897 -4.50 -25.59 46.24
C ASP A 897 -5.40 -26.38 45.30
N ILE A 898 -5.06 -26.41 44.01
CA ILE A 898 -5.80 -27.16 42.99
C ILE A 898 -5.80 -28.67 43.24
N ASP A 899 -4.80 -29.20 43.96
CA ASP A 899 -4.76 -30.63 44.33
C ASP A 899 -5.90 -31.03 45.27
N ASP A 900 -6.45 -30.11 46.07
CA ASP A 900 -7.58 -30.37 46.95
C ASP A 900 -8.90 -30.51 46.17
N TYR A 901 -9.02 -29.84 45.02
CA TYR A 901 -10.20 -29.93 44.15
C TYR A 901 -10.20 -31.23 43.31
N CYS A 902 -9.03 -31.85 43.14
CA CYS A 902 -8.85 -33.07 42.34
C CYS A 902 -8.79 -34.36 43.17
N GLN A 903 -8.91 -34.26 44.50
CA GLN A 903 -8.98 -35.37 45.45
C GLN A 903 -10.41 -35.61 45.93
#